data_AF-A0A7K1GNG8-F1
#
_entry.id   AF-A0A7K1GNG8-F1
#
_cell.length_a   1.000
_cell.length_b   1.000
_cell.length_c   1.000
_cell.angle_alpha   90.00
_cell.angle_beta   90.00
_cell.angle_gamma   90.00
#
_symmetry.space_group_name_H-M   'P 1'
#
loop_
_entity.id
_entity.type
_entity.pdbx_description
1 polymer ?
#
loop_
_entity_poly.entity_id
_entity_poly.type
_entity_poly.pdbx_seq_one_letter_code
_entity_poly.pdbx_strand_id
1 'polypeptide(L)'
;MNQFDKSKIIPFELANVESMKIALNAYRQLLDDNLAFTHGLFGMFDVEFQAKTKEGLRRLQVWDVANQELLKLALSFGSEDTYFTDEITDQTEVYISEAIFFASVLEHPELKSSIVETAKAMVALMRGRNDTDAVWVDDMNIFGVEALFMVAYTYPEYAYLVGQYMIPYWDSEHLSGYEKFLYTLVEKYGWSRDMIKAYIWCDNQHFRIYMDTLVDQWNEDYTALLDTSLPSLLSHLKANPAEYEWFKEEVLERFKQEPVLMYSREERIEEQNPVLDLYITLLASEDYNEEEDEYQQDLQTFFITDTLENEAMDLQEYVEVKVGRLLVRYDESAQLEIDMSEFFKKDSYKGDGVRDLKEFILALDCGEQLWNFIEQGDNPEILEDIVKTELLPIAKQHARNFYYQMFYYLNKIDPESEINDSLDSILNSVIYDLLNDEQQQEDIQYTGNFISRIFSKKDNEKATLQTSFTTNEEMFLRILDVFFRLLGVKKLGKGIEVVLTGEEDQEDNVLLTKDEFYARYSKKGIKGDKKKEKKLKLTSFGITGYTNDNDALKYINKVIKQRGREAYDCSDWKRDKVGAITLAAYLLSLDRASMHFDDYTGALLEFVKEGPWEKAYEKLKDSLDTDRITKEQKKLIKDYFVNPNTPEASQEQVVALLEKSLYREECYRGPFVFNAISEHQKSYSLFKRGDSFQSFVLCAYWMRGLMPPISSHADRIFKVLVALAPQRIFKLIGKVYSDDMSVIAFDDYQAGERFYEDLKRAKVPVDQLYAFQMTQAQSKHSIADPCDVAEYLTWLDLYDEIDDEDGGMIGGARKRKAIALDKGMYYIHEHERIKFFVNLALRHPRFTFDQPESFDRCMKTFFSINSSSRDQVIIDELIQRFTDYMSGTFALADMLVLMKKDIPVFDLDTGSPKYKMTSIGQHYWLLDKEKQEHLMKLLLNHSPDGFEIAEEYLNYAYVRSLVESKQERIEDYLAFSDEMNSRLMDLAEENAPRMLLENLLPFETDTNHWLSFLLRYEDIEVYQDQVVEFIKQGALPAFLPNSGVKQRIKLVVLIKKHEELASYLALFADDQSRKVRAYLN
;
A
#
# COMPACT_ATOMS: atom_id res chain seq x y z
N MET A 1 -18.70 -10.80 -1.87
CA MET A 1 -19.93 -9.99 -1.78
C MET A 1 -21.06 -10.77 -2.42
N ASN A 2 -22.26 -10.82 -1.83
CA ASN A 2 -23.41 -11.43 -2.50
C ASN A 2 -23.70 -10.72 -3.84
N GLN A 3 -24.08 -11.49 -4.86
CA GLN A 3 -24.41 -11.05 -6.22
C GLN A 3 -25.42 -9.89 -6.24
N PHE A 4 -25.25 -8.97 -7.21
CA PHE A 4 -26.19 -7.88 -7.50
C PHE A 4 -27.18 -8.27 -8.63
N ASP A 5 -28.46 -7.90 -8.47
CA ASP A 5 -29.50 -8.11 -9.48
C ASP A 5 -29.17 -7.32 -10.76
N LYS A 6 -29.23 -8.00 -11.93
CA LYS A 6 -28.98 -7.37 -13.24
C LYS A 6 -30.24 -6.65 -13.73
N SER A 7 -30.11 -5.41 -14.16
CA SER A 7 -31.22 -4.56 -14.59
C SER A 7 -31.49 -4.64 -16.10
N LYS A 8 -30.49 -4.99 -16.92
CA LYS A 8 -30.58 -4.99 -18.39
C LYS A 8 -30.78 -6.39 -18.92
N ILE A 9 -32.05 -6.80 -19.03
CA ILE A 9 -32.42 -8.12 -19.56
C ILE A 9 -32.48 -8.10 -21.10
N ILE A 10 -31.74 -9.01 -21.74
CA ILE A 10 -31.76 -9.24 -23.20
C ILE A 10 -32.50 -10.56 -23.48
N PRO A 11 -33.78 -10.50 -23.91
CA PRO A 11 -34.57 -11.71 -24.10
C PRO A 11 -34.52 -12.21 -25.55
N PHE A 12 -34.27 -13.51 -25.76
CA PHE A 12 -34.18 -14.13 -27.10
C PHE A 12 -34.83 -15.52 -27.16
N GLU A 13 -35.09 -16.01 -28.36
CA GLU A 13 -35.64 -17.36 -28.58
C GLU A 13 -34.51 -18.35 -28.89
N LEU A 14 -34.43 -19.44 -28.12
CA LEU A 14 -33.49 -20.53 -28.35
C LEU A 14 -33.70 -21.13 -29.76
N ALA A 15 -32.60 -21.47 -30.44
CA ALA A 15 -32.57 -21.99 -31.81
C ALA A 15 -33.20 -21.09 -32.91
N ASN A 16 -33.53 -19.82 -32.61
CA ASN A 16 -33.99 -18.85 -33.59
C ASN A 16 -32.87 -17.87 -33.96
N VAL A 17 -32.25 -18.12 -35.11
CA VAL A 17 -31.10 -17.36 -35.64
C VAL A 17 -31.36 -15.85 -35.69
N GLU A 18 -32.53 -15.41 -36.17
CA GLU A 18 -32.84 -13.98 -36.27
C GLU A 18 -33.01 -13.34 -34.88
N SER A 19 -33.65 -14.07 -33.96
CA SER A 19 -33.81 -13.63 -32.56
C SER A 19 -32.45 -13.50 -31.85
N MET A 20 -31.56 -14.48 -32.04
CA MET A 20 -30.18 -14.45 -31.53
C MET A 20 -29.35 -13.31 -32.14
N LYS A 21 -29.50 -13.04 -33.44
CA LYS A 21 -28.84 -11.93 -34.12
C LYS A 21 -29.28 -10.57 -33.56
N ILE A 22 -30.58 -10.41 -33.29
CA ILE A 22 -31.11 -9.20 -32.64
C ILE A 22 -30.53 -9.05 -31.23
N ALA A 23 -30.42 -10.15 -30.46
CA ALA A 23 -29.81 -10.13 -29.13
C ALA A 23 -28.31 -9.75 -29.18
N LEU A 24 -27.53 -10.31 -30.12
CA LEU A 24 -26.13 -9.92 -30.33
C LEU A 24 -25.97 -8.43 -30.65
N ASN A 25 -26.84 -7.89 -31.50
CA ASN A 25 -26.81 -6.46 -31.85
C ASN A 25 -27.21 -5.57 -30.66
N ALA A 26 -28.22 -5.95 -29.89
CA ALA A 26 -28.63 -5.21 -28.69
C ALA A 26 -27.52 -5.19 -27.65
N TYR A 27 -26.87 -6.33 -27.45
CA TYR A 27 -25.73 -6.44 -26.54
C TYR A 27 -24.53 -5.61 -27.02
N ARG A 28 -24.17 -5.69 -28.31
CA ARG A 28 -23.12 -4.84 -28.90
C ARG A 28 -23.41 -3.36 -28.68
N GLN A 29 -24.65 -2.91 -28.91
CA GLN A 29 -25.02 -1.51 -28.67
C GLN A 29 -24.81 -1.09 -27.22
N LEU A 30 -25.13 -1.95 -26.24
CA LEU A 30 -24.86 -1.66 -24.83
C LEU A 30 -23.36 -1.54 -24.52
N LEU A 31 -22.51 -2.32 -25.18
CA LEU A 31 -21.05 -2.22 -25.05
C LEU A 31 -20.54 -0.92 -25.67
N ASP A 32 -20.93 -0.63 -26.91
CA ASP A 32 -20.52 0.56 -27.66
C ASP A 32 -20.95 1.85 -26.96
N ASP A 33 -22.13 1.86 -26.31
CA ASP A 33 -22.66 3.01 -25.56
C ASP A 33 -22.10 3.09 -24.12
N ASN A 34 -21.22 2.16 -23.71
CA ASN A 34 -20.72 2.00 -22.34
C ASN A 34 -21.85 1.83 -21.29
N LEU A 35 -22.97 1.24 -21.72
CA LEU A 35 -24.16 0.96 -20.93
C LEU A 35 -24.25 -0.51 -20.50
N ALA A 36 -23.24 -1.34 -20.70
CA ALA A 36 -23.28 -2.73 -20.22
C ALA A 36 -23.02 -2.86 -18.70
N PHE A 37 -22.65 -1.78 -18.00
CA PHE A 37 -22.28 -1.77 -16.59
C PHE A 37 -23.11 -0.77 -15.79
N THR A 38 -23.22 -0.97 -14.49
CA THR A 38 -23.83 -0.01 -13.56
C THR A 38 -22.97 1.27 -13.44
N HIS A 39 -23.60 2.38 -13.06
CA HIS A 39 -22.89 3.63 -12.73
C HIS A 39 -22.49 3.56 -11.24
N GLY A 40 -21.19 3.59 -10.93
CA GLY A 40 -20.68 3.37 -9.56
C GLY A 40 -19.14 3.25 -9.48
N LEU A 41 -18.58 3.24 -8.26
CA LEU A 41 -17.12 3.11 -7.98
C LEU A 41 -16.52 1.82 -8.55
N PHE A 42 -17.33 0.76 -8.58
CA PHE A 42 -17.02 -0.54 -9.15
C PHE A 42 -18.06 -0.78 -10.24
N GLY A 43 -17.66 -0.61 -11.50
CA GLY A 43 -18.54 -0.88 -12.64
C GLY A 43 -18.91 -2.35 -12.64
N MET A 44 -20.11 -2.69 -12.14
CA MET A 44 -20.57 -4.07 -12.13
C MET A 44 -21.29 -4.37 -13.44
N PHE A 45 -20.98 -5.49 -14.07
CA PHE A 45 -21.66 -5.91 -15.30
C PHE A 45 -23.16 -6.04 -15.05
N ASP A 46 -24.00 -5.42 -15.88
CA ASP A 46 -25.45 -5.21 -15.61
C ASP A 46 -26.37 -5.84 -16.66
N VAL A 47 -25.84 -6.71 -17.52
CA VAL A 47 -26.61 -7.41 -18.56
C VAL A 47 -27.02 -8.79 -18.07
N GLU A 48 -28.17 -9.32 -18.47
CA GLU A 48 -28.50 -10.76 -18.36
C GLU A 48 -29.23 -11.26 -19.60
N PHE A 49 -28.81 -12.40 -20.13
CA PHE A 49 -29.48 -13.06 -21.25
C PHE A 49 -30.54 -14.04 -20.72
N GLN A 50 -31.77 -13.94 -21.24
CA GLN A 50 -32.87 -14.81 -20.83
C GLN A 50 -33.60 -15.44 -22.03
N ALA A 51 -33.99 -16.70 -21.88
CA ALA A 51 -34.75 -17.44 -22.89
C ALA A 51 -36.24 -17.05 -22.85
N LYS A 52 -36.79 -16.69 -24.01
CA LYS A 52 -38.23 -16.55 -24.23
C LYS A 52 -38.87 -17.92 -24.31
N THR A 53 -39.68 -18.26 -23.32
CA THR A 53 -40.48 -19.48 -23.28
C THR A 53 -41.97 -19.16 -23.44
N LYS A 54 -42.81 -20.19 -23.55
CA LYS A 54 -44.28 -20.01 -23.58
C LYS A 54 -44.83 -19.47 -22.25
N GLU A 55 -44.09 -19.62 -21.15
CA GLU A 55 -44.49 -19.26 -19.79
C GLU A 55 -43.94 -17.90 -19.35
N GLY A 56 -43.07 -17.28 -20.16
CA GLY A 56 -42.41 -16.01 -19.86
C GLY A 56 -40.91 -16.06 -20.14
N LEU A 57 -40.16 -15.19 -19.48
CA LEU A 57 -38.71 -15.22 -19.51
C LEU A 57 -38.17 -16.23 -18.48
N ARG A 58 -37.12 -16.95 -18.85
CA ARG A 58 -36.43 -17.93 -18.01
C ARG A 58 -34.92 -17.68 -18.08
N ARG A 59 -34.22 -17.75 -16.95
CA ARG A 59 -32.74 -17.74 -16.91
C ARG A 59 -32.16 -18.89 -17.73
N LEU A 60 -31.08 -18.63 -18.48
CA LEU A 60 -30.41 -19.64 -19.29
C LEU A 60 -29.81 -20.76 -18.44
N GLN A 61 -29.75 -21.97 -19.01
CA GLN A 61 -29.28 -23.18 -18.33
C GLN A 61 -28.14 -23.81 -19.12
N VAL A 62 -27.25 -24.53 -18.45
CA VAL A 62 -26.12 -25.23 -19.11
C VAL A 62 -26.61 -26.22 -20.17
N TRP A 63 -27.78 -26.85 -19.97
CA TRP A 63 -28.39 -27.76 -20.94
C TRP A 63 -29.08 -27.07 -22.12
N ASP A 64 -29.20 -25.74 -22.13
CA ASP A 64 -29.74 -25.01 -23.28
C ASP A 64 -28.76 -24.99 -24.48
N VAL A 65 -27.54 -25.51 -24.27
CA VAL A 65 -26.44 -25.56 -25.25
C VAL A 65 -26.09 -27.02 -25.55
N ALA A 66 -25.82 -27.32 -26.83
CA ALA A 66 -25.39 -28.62 -27.32
C ALA A 66 -23.92 -28.92 -27.00
N ASN A 67 -23.01 -27.95 -27.18
CA ASN A 67 -21.59 -28.12 -26.87
C ASN A 67 -21.25 -27.77 -25.40
N GLN A 68 -21.76 -28.59 -24.49
CA GLN A 68 -21.53 -28.40 -23.05
C GLN A 68 -20.07 -28.61 -22.64
N GLU A 69 -19.31 -29.41 -23.39
CA GLU A 69 -17.89 -29.65 -23.09
C GLU A 69 -17.07 -28.37 -23.25
N LEU A 70 -17.28 -27.62 -24.34
CA LEU A 70 -16.60 -26.34 -24.55
C LEU A 70 -17.03 -25.30 -23.52
N LEU A 71 -18.32 -25.21 -23.21
CA LEU A 71 -18.80 -24.28 -22.19
C LEU A 71 -18.19 -24.59 -20.80
N LYS A 72 -18.16 -25.87 -20.41
CA LYS A 72 -17.56 -26.31 -19.14
C LYS A 72 -16.06 -26.08 -19.10
N LEU A 73 -15.37 -26.28 -20.22
CA LEU A 73 -13.95 -25.98 -20.33
C LEU A 73 -13.69 -24.48 -20.11
N ALA A 74 -14.44 -23.61 -20.80
CA ALA A 74 -14.29 -22.16 -20.67
C ALA A 74 -14.54 -21.69 -19.22
N LEU A 75 -15.56 -22.22 -18.56
CA LEU A 75 -15.91 -21.87 -17.18
C LEU A 75 -14.97 -22.49 -16.11
N SER A 76 -14.09 -23.43 -16.50
CA SER A 76 -13.19 -24.13 -15.55
C SER A 76 -11.90 -23.37 -15.24
N PHE A 77 -11.65 -22.25 -15.94
CA PHE A 77 -10.43 -21.46 -15.79
C PHE A 77 -10.58 -20.23 -14.88
N GLY A 78 -11.80 -19.93 -14.41
CA GLY A 78 -12.06 -18.89 -13.41
C GLY A 78 -11.48 -19.22 -12.03
N SER A 79 -11.51 -18.25 -11.12
CA SER A 79 -10.75 -18.22 -9.85
C SER A 79 -11.26 -19.14 -8.72
N GLU A 80 -12.31 -19.94 -8.93
CA GLU A 80 -12.69 -21.04 -8.03
C GLU A 80 -13.31 -22.22 -8.83
N ASP A 81 -13.35 -23.42 -8.23
CA ASP A 81 -14.11 -24.57 -8.74
C ASP A 81 -15.58 -24.17 -8.97
N THR A 82 -15.90 -23.68 -10.17
CA THR A 82 -17.23 -23.23 -10.55
C THR A 82 -18.20 -24.39 -10.37
N TYR A 83 -18.92 -24.42 -9.25
CA TYR A 83 -19.88 -25.47 -8.97
C TYR A 83 -21.01 -25.38 -10.00
N PHE A 84 -21.03 -26.34 -10.92
CA PHE A 84 -22.14 -26.52 -11.86
C PHE A 84 -23.39 -26.91 -11.05
N THR A 85 -24.19 -25.94 -10.64
CA THR A 85 -25.52 -26.20 -10.11
C THR A 85 -26.35 -26.83 -11.23
N ASP A 86 -27.05 -27.92 -10.94
CA ASP A 86 -27.90 -28.57 -11.94
C ASP A 86 -28.89 -27.55 -12.52
N GLU A 87 -29.58 -26.74 -11.70
CA GLU A 87 -30.56 -25.74 -12.15
C GLU A 87 -30.21 -24.31 -11.68
N ILE A 88 -30.28 -23.34 -12.60
CA ILE A 88 -30.04 -21.91 -12.35
C ILE A 88 -31.40 -21.21 -12.18
N THR A 89 -31.84 -21.01 -10.94
CA THR A 89 -33.11 -20.33 -10.63
C THR A 89 -32.88 -18.86 -10.28
N ASP A 90 -33.96 -18.10 -10.05
CA ASP A 90 -33.87 -16.71 -9.56
C ASP A 90 -33.25 -16.60 -8.15
N GLN A 91 -33.08 -17.73 -7.44
CA GLN A 91 -32.41 -17.78 -6.13
C GLN A 91 -30.95 -18.26 -6.24
N THR A 92 -30.50 -18.70 -7.42
CA THR A 92 -29.13 -19.15 -7.63
C THR A 92 -28.23 -17.94 -7.83
N GLU A 93 -27.31 -17.72 -6.89
CA GLU A 93 -26.31 -16.65 -6.89
C GLU A 93 -25.14 -16.94 -7.89
N VAL A 94 -25.46 -17.31 -9.13
CA VAL A 94 -24.47 -17.58 -10.20
C VAL A 94 -24.85 -16.78 -11.44
N TYR A 95 -23.87 -16.11 -12.04
CA TYR A 95 -24.02 -15.39 -13.30
C TYR A 95 -23.12 -15.98 -14.39
N ILE A 96 -23.68 -16.81 -15.27
CA ILE A 96 -22.98 -17.37 -16.45
C ILE A 96 -23.79 -17.21 -17.74
N SER A 97 -24.77 -16.30 -17.76
CA SER A 97 -25.70 -16.16 -18.89
C SER A 97 -25.02 -15.71 -20.18
N GLU A 98 -23.95 -14.91 -20.07
CA GLU A 98 -23.13 -14.49 -21.21
C GLU A 98 -22.40 -15.67 -21.86
N ALA A 99 -21.71 -16.49 -21.07
CA ALA A 99 -21.04 -17.69 -21.57
C ALA A 99 -22.05 -18.66 -22.21
N ILE A 100 -23.20 -18.91 -21.57
CA ILE A 100 -24.24 -19.77 -22.14
C ILE A 100 -24.79 -19.20 -23.46
N PHE A 101 -25.03 -17.89 -23.52
CA PHE A 101 -25.50 -17.23 -24.74
C PHE A 101 -24.50 -17.37 -25.89
N PHE A 102 -23.21 -17.11 -25.64
CA PHE A 102 -22.16 -17.27 -26.65
C PHE A 102 -22.01 -18.71 -27.12
N ALA A 103 -22.06 -19.68 -26.20
CA ALA A 103 -22.01 -21.08 -26.55
C ALA A 103 -23.21 -21.49 -27.43
N SER A 104 -24.41 -20.93 -27.17
CA SER A 104 -25.61 -21.17 -28.00
C SER A 104 -25.50 -20.55 -29.39
N VAL A 105 -25.05 -19.29 -29.52
CA VAL A 105 -24.94 -18.66 -30.86
C VAL A 105 -23.83 -19.26 -31.71
N LEU A 106 -22.78 -19.85 -31.10
CA LEU A 106 -21.71 -20.56 -31.80
C LEU A 106 -22.19 -21.83 -32.51
N GLU A 107 -23.35 -22.38 -32.16
CA GLU A 107 -23.98 -23.51 -32.85
C GLU A 107 -24.50 -23.15 -34.26
N HIS A 108 -24.53 -21.85 -34.57
CA HIS A 108 -25.09 -21.29 -35.80
C HIS A 108 -24.02 -20.56 -36.62
N PRO A 109 -23.35 -21.23 -37.59
CA PRO A 109 -22.28 -20.64 -38.39
C PRO A 109 -22.67 -19.35 -39.13
N GLU A 110 -23.94 -19.20 -39.50
CA GLU A 110 -24.49 -18.00 -40.12
C GLU A 110 -24.43 -16.75 -39.22
N LEU A 111 -24.26 -16.91 -37.90
CA LEU A 111 -24.08 -15.83 -36.95
C LEU A 111 -22.62 -15.40 -36.79
N LYS A 112 -21.65 -16.08 -37.40
CA LYS A 112 -20.21 -15.82 -37.24
C LYS A 112 -19.85 -14.34 -37.33
N SER A 113 -20.34 -13.64 -38.35
CA SER A 113 -20.06 -12.20 -38.51
C SER A 113 -20.61 -11.37 -37.35
N SER A 114 -21.82 -11.64 -36.88
CA SER A 114 -22.41 -10.91 -35.75
C SER A 114 -21.66 -11.18 -34.45
N ILE A 115 -21.26 -12.45 -34.22
CA ILE A 115 -20.50 -12.88 -33.04
C ILE A 115 -19.14 -12.15 -33.00
N VAL A 116 -18.43 -12.11 -34.12
CA VAL A 116 -17.11 -11.45 -34.21
C VAL A 116 -17.22 -9.95 -33.98
N GLU A 117 -18.24 -9.28 -34.53
CA GLU A 117 -18.42 -7.85 -34.29
C GLU A 117 -18.80 -7.54 -32.84
N THR A 118 -19.56 -8.40 -32.17
CA THR A 118 -19.80 -8.29 -30.73
C THR A 118 -18.51 -8.55 -29.92
N ALA A 119 -17.72 -9.57 -30.28
CA ALA A 119 -16.44 -9.87 -29.63
C ALA A 119 -15.45 -8.70 -29.72
N LYS A 120 -15.38 -8.01 -30.88
CA LYS A 120 -14.58 -6.78 -31.03
C LYS A 120 -15.04 -5.66 -30.11
N ALA A 121 -16.36 -5.48 -29.91
CA ALA A 121 -16.88 -4.48 -28.99
C ALA A 121 -16.53 -4.79 -27.53
N MET A 122 -16.51 -6.08 -27.16
CA MET A 122 -16.06 -6.52 -25.82
C MET A 122 -14.59 -6.16 -25.58
N VAL A 123 -13.72 -6.44 -26.56
CA VAL A 123 -12.30 -6.08 -26.52
C VAL A 123 -12.12 -4.55 -26.49
N ALA A 124 -12.85 -3.80 -27.32
CA ALA A 124 -12.76 -2.35 -27.36
C ALA A 124 -13.14 -1.71 -26.01
N LEU A 125 -14.19 -2.22 -25.36
CA LEU A 125 -14.58 -1.78 -24.01
C LEU A 125 -13.49 -2.08 -22.98
N MET A 126 -12.94 -3.31 -22.98
CA MET A 126 -11.89 -3.70 -22.03
C MET A 126 -10.64 -2.84 -22.19
N ARG A 127 -10.19 -2.63 -23.44
CA ARG A 127 -9.05 -1.76 -23.77
C ARG A 127 -9.30 -0.28 -23.47
N GLY A 128 -10.55 0.17 -23.58
CA GLY A 128 -10.94 1.54 -23.26
C GLY A 128 -10.92 1.84 -21.76
N ARG A 129 -11.14 0.81 -20.93
CA ARG A 129 -11.07 0.91 -19.46
C ARG A 129 -9.66 0.67 -18.93
N ASN A 130 -8.94 -0.30 -19.50
CA ASN A 130 -7.60 -0.71 -19.06
C ASN A 130 -7.52 -0.86 -17.53
N ASP A 131 -8.56 -1.46 -16.93
CA ASP A 131 -8.61 -1.73 -15.50
C ASP A 131 -9.62 -2.85 -15.21
N THR A 132 -9.16 -3.95 -14.61
CA THR A 132 -10.03 -5.07 -14.21
C THR A 132 -11.03 -4.68 -13.12
N ASP A 133 -10.72 -3.69 -12.28
CA ASP A 133 -11.65 -3.18 -11.26
C ASP A 133 -12.92 -2.56 -11.83
N ALA A 134 -12.85 -2.16 -13.09
CA ALA A 134 -13.98 -1.59 -13.78
C ALA A 134 -14.88 -2.64 -14.44
N VAL A 135 -14.54 -3.94 -14.50
CA VAL A 135 -15.25 -4.93 -15.33
C VAL A 135 -15.71 -6.20 -14.61
N TRP A 136 -15.83 -6.14 -13.29
CA TRP A 136 -16.32 -7.24 -12.46
C TRP A 136 -17.76 -7.67 -12.84
N VAL A 137 -17.95 -8.99 -12.96
CA VAL A 137 -19.27 -9.62 -13.13
C VAL A 137 -19.90 -9.93 -11.76
N ASP A 138 -19.06 -10.43 -10.87
CA ASP A 138 -19.29 -10.71 -9.45
C ASP A 138 -17.97 -10.49 -8.69
N ASP A 139 -17.83 -11.02 -7.46
CA ASP A 139 -16.63 -10.85 -6.65
C ASP A 139 -15.43 -11.73 -7.06
N MET A 140 -15.61 -12.62 -8.05
CA MET A 140 -14.59 -13.60 -8.46
C MET A 140 -14.34 -13.62 -9.98
N ASN A 141 -15.31 -13.19 -10.79
CA ASN A 141 -15.27 -13.31 -12.24
C ASN A 141 -15.31 -11.93 -12.93
N ILE A 142 -14.59 -11.84 -14.04
CA ILE A 142 -14.69 -10.71 -14.96
C ILE A 142 -15.53 -11.04 -16.17
N PHE A 143 -15.97 -9.97 -16.80
CA PHE A 143 -16.74 -9.98 -18.03
C PHE A 143 -16.04 -10.71 -19.19
N GLY A 144 -16.80 -11.37 -20.06
CA GLY A 144 -16.45 -11.58 -21.47
C GLY A 144 -15.39 -12.59 -21.88
N VAL A 145 -14.42 -12.95 -21.04
CA VAL A 145 -13.27 -13.77 -21.46
C VAL A 145 -13.66 -15.18 -21.91
N GLU A 146 -14.64 -15.81 -21.26
CA GLU A 146 -15.11 -17.16 -21.61
C GLU A 146 -15.77 -17.16 -22.98
N ALA A 147 -16.55 -16.13 -23.28
CA ALA A 147 -17.16 -15.93 -24.59
C ALA A 147 -16.09 -15.76 -25.68
N LEU A 148 -15.07 -14.93 -25.45
CA LEU A 148 -13.96 -14.73 -26.39
C LEU A 148 -13.16 -16.01 -26.60
N PHE A 149 -12.87 -16.75 -25.52
CA PHE A 149 -12.20 -18.04 -25.59
C PHE A 149 -12.97 -19.04 -26.43
N MET A 150 -14.29 -19.18 -26.23
CA MET A 150 -15.12 -20.10 -27.03
C MET A 150 -15.16 -19.71 -28.52
N VAL A 151 -15.15 -18.41 -28.82
CA VAL A 151 -15.02 -17.90 -30.19
C VAL A 151 -13.68 -18.32 -30.80
N ALA A 152 -12.56 -18.08 -30.10
CA ALA A 152 -11.22 -18.46 -30.55
C ALA A 152 -11.03 -19.99 -30.66
N TYR A 153 -11.63 -20.75 -29.75
CA TYR A 153 -11.61 -22.22 -29.75
C TYR A 153 -12.39 -22.83 -30.93
N THR A 154 -13.34 -22.07 -31.50
CA THR A 154 -14.13 -22.47 -32.67
C THR A 154 -13.54 -21.93 -33.97
N TYR A 155 -13.06 -20.69 -33.94
CA TYR A 155 -12.52 -19.93 -35.06
C TYR A 155 -11.14 -19.38 -34.68
N PRO A 156 -10.06 -20.16 -34.84
CA PRO A 156 -8.72 -19.81 -34.34
C PRO A 156 -8.20 -18.49 -34.90
N GLU A 157 -8.62 -18.06 -36.09
CA GLU A 157 -8.23 -16.78 -36.68
C GLU A 157 -8.63 -15.54 -35.86
N TYR A 158 -9.48 -15.71 -34.84
CA TYR A 158 -9.88 -14.66 -33.89
C TYR A 158 -9.25 -14.82 -32.50
N ALA A 159 -8.28 -15.71 -32.30
CA ALA A 159 -7.56 -15.86 -31.03
C ALA A 159 -6.87 -14.56 -30.58
N TYR A 160 -6.51 -13.69 -31.52
CA TYR A 160 -5.97 -12.36 -31.22
C TYR A 160 -6.94 -11.47 -30.43
N LEU A 161 -8.26 -11.72 -30.49
CA LEU A 161 -9.21 -11.00 -29.64
C LEU A 161 -9.09 -11.40 -28.18
N VAL A 162 -8.72 -12.66 -27.88
CA VAL A 162 -8.42 -13.09 -26.51
C VAL A 162 -7.14 -12.42 -26.04
N GLY A 163 -6.09 -12.39 -26.88
CA GLY A 163 -4.85 -11.66 -26.57
C GLY A 163 -5.10 -10.17 -26.29
N GLN A 164 -5.81 -9.47 -27.17
CA GLN A 164 -6.13 -8.06 -27.00
C GLN A 164 -6.99 -7.75 -25.78
N TYR A 165 -7.79 -8.72 -25.32
CA TYR A 165 -8.61 -8.60 -24.13
C TYR A 165 -7.77 -8.57 -22.84
N MET A 166 -6.61 -9.25 -22.85
CA MET A 166 -5.67 -9.24 -21.73
C MET A 166 -4.92 -7.89 -21.70
N ILE A 167 -5.50 -6.95 -20.97
CA ILE A 167 -4.99 -5.59 -20.77
C ILE A 167 -3.81 -5.57 -19.79
N PRO A 168 -2.89 -4.59 -19.89
CA PRO A 168 -1.77 -4.44 -18.97
C PRO A 168 -2.15 -4.35 -17.49
N TYR A 169 -3.10 -3.47 -17.13
CA TYR A 169 -3.48 -3.28 -15.73
C TYR A 169 -4.50 -4.34 -15.31
N TRP A 170 -3.98 -5.43 -14.73
CA TRP A 170 -4.72 -6.63 -14.36
C TRP A 170 -4.51 -6.96 -12.88
N ASP A 171 -5.60 -7.17 -12.13
CA ASP A 171 -5.57 -7.61 -10.74
C ASP A 171 -5.18 -9.10 -10.65
N SER A 172 -3.88 -9.40 -10.76
CA SER A 172 -3.37 -10.76 -10.68
C SER A 172 -3.54 -11.39 -9.29
N GLU A 173 -3.71 -10.59 -8.24
CA GLU A 173 -3.93 -11.08 -6.87
C GLU A 173 -5.30 -11.77 -6.75
N HIS A 174 -6.35 -11.17 -7.34
CA HIS A 174 -7.72 -11.67 -7.24
C HIS A 174 -8.18 -12.45 -8.48
N LEU A 175 -7.59 -12.19 -9.66
CA LEU A 175 -7.90 -12.82 -10.95
C LEU A 175 -6.77 -13.74 -11.44
N SER A 176 -6.28 -14.61 -10.57
CA SER A 176 -5.38 -15.71 -10.95
C SER A 176 -6.12 -16.82 -11.72
N GLY A 177 -5.42 -17.57 -12.59
CA GLY A 177 -5.99 -18.71 -13.34
C GLY A 177 -6.35 -18.40 -14.81
N TYR A 178 -6.53 -17.12 -15.15
CA TYR A 178 -6.95 -16.67 -16.47
C TYR A 178 -5.88 -16.88 -17.55
N GLU A 179 -4.62 -17.05 -17.15
CA GLU A 179 -3.52 -17.38 -18.05
C GLU A 179 -3.75 -18.68 -18.85
N LYS A 180 -4.56 -19.59 -18.30
CA LYS A 180 -4.96 -20.85 -18.95
C LYS A 180 -5.72 -20.63 -20.26
N PHE A 181 -6.42 -19.52 -20.45
CA PHE A 181 -7.21 -19.28 -21.67
C PHE A 181 -6.32 -19.26 -22.92
N LEU A 182 -5.21 -18.52 -22.91
CA LEU A 182 -4.28 -18.47 -24.04
C LEU A 182 -3.43 -19.74 -24.12
N TYR A 183 -2.96 -20.25 -22.98
CA TYR A 183 -2.21 -21.51 -22.91
C TYR A 183 -2.97 -22.67 -23.57
N THR A 184 -4.25 -22.89 -23.24
CA THR A 184 -5.06 -23.97 -23.81
C THR A 184 -5.29 -23.80 -25.32
N LEU A 185 -5.31 -22.57 -25.85
CA LEU A 185 -5.37 -22.35 -27.29
C LEU A 185 -4.06 -22.77 -27.98
N VAL A 186 -2.90 -22.45 -27.38
CA VAL A 186 -1.59 -22.90 -27.88
C VAL A 186 -1.44 -24.41 -27.74
N GLU A 187 -1.88 -25.02 -26.65
CA GLU A 187 -1.89 -26.47 -26.46
C GLU A 187 -2.67 -27.19 -27.57
N LYS A 188 -3.83 -26.64 -27.96
CA LYS A 188 -4.71 -27.22 -28.98
C LYS A 188 -4.18 -27.03 -30.40
N TYR A 189 -3.71 -25.83 -30.74
CA TYR A 189 -3.39 -25.44 -32.12
C TYR A 189 -1.89 -25.41 -32.42
N GLY A 190 -1.04 -25.51 -31.40
CA GLY A 190 0.40 -25.22 -31.47
C GLY A 190 0.68 -23.76 -31.85
N TRP A 191 1.96 -23.43 -32.07
CA TRP A 191 2.39 -22.16 -32.63
C TRP A 191 2.04 -22.04 -34.12
N SER A 192 0.75 -21.92 -34.40
CA SER A 192 0.21 -21.52 -35.71
C SER A 192 0.26 -20.00 -35.85
N ARG A 193 0.14 -19.48 -37.08
CA ARG A 193 0.07 -18.02 -37.33
C ARG A 193 -1.02 -17.34 -36.53
N ASP A 194 -2.15 -18.02 -36.30
CA ASP A 194 -3.24 -17.47 -35.49
C ASP A 194 -2.84 -17.30 -34.01
N MET A 195 -2.06 -18.24 -33.44
CA MET A 195 -1.55 -18.15 -32.06
C MET A 195 -0.40 -17.15 -31.94
N ILE A 196 0.50 -17.11 -32.93
CA ILE A 196 1.56 -16.10 -33.00
C ILE A 196 0.94 -14.70 -33.11
N LYS A 197 -0.13 -14.55 -33.89
CA LYS A 197 -0.91 -13.31 -33.93
C LYS A 197 -1.50 -12.99 -32.56
N ALA A 198 -2.07 -13.97 -31.85
CA ALA A 198 -2.60 -13.74 -30.51
C ALA A 198 -1.52 -13.26 -29.52
N TYR A 199 -0.31 -13.81 -29.62
CA TYR A 199 0.84 -13.34 -28.85
C TYR A 199 1.20 -11.88 -29.16
N ILE A 200 1.33 -11.51 -30.45
CA ILE A 200 1.66 -10.14 -30.89
C ILE A 200 0.59 -9.13 -30.46
N TRP A 201 -0.67 -9.55 -30.46
CA TRP A 201 -1.81 -8.69 -30.15
C TRP A 201 -2.17 -8.66 -28.67
N CYS A 202 -1.44 -9.40 -27.82
CA CYS A 202 -1.61 -9.38 -26.36
C CYS A 202 -0.82 -8.24 -25.74
N ASP A 203 -1.49 -7.27 -25.13
CA ASP A 203 -0.84 -6.10 -24.54
C ASP A 203 -0.21 -6.45 -23.18
N ASN A 204 -0.83 -7.37 -22.43
CA ASN A 204 -0.28 -7.82 -21.16
C ASN A 204 0.92 -8.78 -21.34
N GLN A 205 2.06 -8.42 -20.75
CA GLN A 205 3.31 -9.13 -20.86
C GLN A 205 3.30 -10.46 -20.09
N HIS A 206 2.66 -10.50 -18.91
CA HIS A 206 2.50 -11.70 -18.11
C HIS A 206 1.75 -12.78 -18.90
N PHE A 207 0.58 -12.45 -19.46
CA PHE A 207 -0.19 -13.40 -20.27
C PHE A 207 0.54 -13.92 -21.49
N ARG A 208 1.47 -13.15 -22.09
CA ARG A 208 2.33 -13.64 -23.19
C ARG A 208 3.28 -14.74 -22.72
N ILE A 209 3.88 -14.59 -21.54
CA ILE A 209 4.80 -15.57 -20.95
C ILE A 209 4.06 -16.88 -20.66
N TYR A 210 2.84 -16.81 -20.13
CA TYR A 210 2.06 -18.02 -19.81
C TYR A 210 1.46 -18.74 -21.04
N MET A 211 1.68 -18.24 -22.27
CA MET A 211 1.20 -18.94 -23.47
C MET A 211 1.90 -20.29 -23.70
N ASP A 212 3.12 -20.48 -23.19
CA ASP A 212 3.86 -21.76 -23.30
C ASP A 212 4.32 -22.34 -21.94
N THR A 213 4.09 -21.64 -20.83
CA THR A 213 4.52 -22.04 -19.49
C THR A 213 3.38 -21.90 -18.48
N LEU A 214 3.18 -22.87 -17.58
CA LEU A 214 2.24 -22.75 -16.44
C LEU A 214 3.01 -22.96 -15.12
N VAL A 215 2.81 -22.07 -14.17
CA VAL A 215 3.43 -22.08 -12.84
C VAL A 215 2.33 -22.13 -11.79
N ASP A 216 2.46 -22.99 -10.78
CA ASP A 216 1.54 -23.01 -9.64
C ASP A 216 1.88 -21.88 -8.68
N GLN A 217 1.19 -20.73 -8.83
CA GLN A 217 1.42 -19.52 -8.04
C GLN A 217 1.20 -19.69 -6.52
N TRP A 218 0.57 -20.80 -6.08
CA TRP A 218 0.21 -21.04 -4.68
C TRP A 218 1.04 -22.13 -3.99
N ASN A 219 2.03 -22.71 -4.66
CA ASN A 219 2.91 -23.70 -4.05
C ASN A 219 4.14 -23.00 -3.45
N GLU A 220 4.24 -22.99 -2.12
CA GLU A 220 5.38 -22.38 -1.39
C GLU A 220 6.75 -22.98 -1.77
N ASP A 221 6.80 -24.13 -2.46
CA ASP A 221 7.99 -24.64 -3.14
C ASP A 221 7.98 -24.16 -4.62
N TYR A 222 8.41 -22.90 -4.83
CA TYR A 222 8.67 -22.20 -6.11
C TYR A 222 9.72 -22.87 -7.04
N THR A 223 9.90 -24.18 -6.98
CA THR A 223 10.92 -24.92 -7.76
C THR A 223 10.36 -26.09 -8.54
N ALA A 224 9.05 -26.36 -8.43
CA ALA A 224 8.38 -27.34 -9.25
C ALA A 224 7.64 -26.61 -10.39
N LEU A 225 8.39 -26.21 -11.43
CA LEU A 225 7.81 -26.09 -12.77
C LEU A 225 6.94 -27.35 -12.96
N LEU A 226 5.65 -27.17 -13.23
CA LEU A 226 4.84 -28.30 -13.68
C LEU A 226 5.58 -28.90 -14.89
N ASP A 227 5.77 -30.22 -14.90
CA ASP A 227 6.53 -31.00 -15.90
C ASP A 227 5.84 -31.00 -17.29
N THR A 228 5.14 -29.90 -17.62
CA THR A 228 4.22 -29.70 -18.74
C THR A 228 4.44 -28.32 -19.37
N SER A 229 5.67 -27.97 -19.76
CA SER A 229 5.90 -26.80 -20.62
C SER A 229 5.63 -27.16 -22.09
N LEU A 230 4.93 -26.26 -22.80
CA LEU A 230 4.78 -26.36 -24.25
C LEU A 230 6.09 -25.92 -24.93
N PRO A 231 6.35 -26.30 -26.19
CA PRO A 231 7.50 -25.77 -26.92
C PRO A 231 7.43 -24.25 -26.98
N SER A 232 8.51 -23.55 -26.63
CA SER A 232 8.46 -22.07 -26.58
C SER A 232 8.33 -21.40 -27.94
N LEU A 233 7.70 -20.22 -27.99
CA LEU A 233 7.62 -19.45 -29.25
C LEU A 233 9.01 -19.10 -29.79
N LEU A 234 9.95 -18.75 -28.90
CA LEU A 234 11.35 -18.49 -29.25
C LEU A 234 11.96 -19.67 -30.03
N SER A 235 11.78 -20.89 -29.52
CA SER A 235 12.28 -22.10 -30.15
C SER A 235 11.59 -22.38 -31.49
N HIS A 236 10.29 -22.10 -31.57
CA HIS A 236 9.52 -22.23 -32.80
C HIS A 236 10.01 -21.29 -33.90
N LEU A 237 10.23 -20.00 -33.59
CA LEU A 237 10.74 -19.00 -34.54
C LEU A 237 12.17 -19.33 -34.99
N LYS A 238 13.04 -19.79 -34.09
CA LYS A 238 14.39 -20.28 -34.43
C LYS A 238 14.37 -21.45 -35.41
N ALA A 239 13.47 -22.40 -35.21
CA ALA A 239 13.34 -23.56 -36.09
C ALA A 239 12.68 -23.23 -37.45
N ASN A 240 11.94 -22.12 -37.55
CA ASN A 240 11.14 -21.77 -38.72
C ASN A 240 11.37 -20.31 -39.18
N PRO A 241 12.48 -20.01 -39.88
CA PRO A 241 12.82 -18.63 -40.29
C PRO A 241 11.75 -17.93 -41.15
N ALA A 242 10.96 -18.68 -41.93
CA ALA A 242 9.85 -18.11 -42.69
C ALA A 242 8.71 -17.59 -41.80
N GLU A 243 8.47 -18.23 -40.66
CA GLU A 243 7.49 -17.75 -39.67
C GLU A 243 8.04 -16.55 -38.89
N TYR A 244 9.37 -16.43 -38.73
CA TYR A 244 9.98 -15.21 -38.18
C TYR A 244 9.84 -13.99 -39.10
N GLU A 245 10.02 -14.15 -40.41
CA GLU A 245 9.73 -13.07 -41.35
C GLU A 245 8.26 -12.65 -41.30
N TRP A 246 7.35 -13.63 -41.23
CA TRP A 246 5.92 -13.35 -41.06
C TRP A 246 5.59 -12.68 -39.72
N PHE A 247 6.24 -13.07 -38.62
CA PHE A 247 6.13 -12.43 -37.31
C PHE A 247 6.45 -10.94 -37.40
N LYS A 248 7.57 -10.56 -38.04
CA LYS A 248 7.95 -9.15 -38.25
C LYS A 248 6.91 -8.37 -39.06
N GLU A 249 6.35 -9.00 -40.09
CA GLU A 249 5.26 -8.39 -40.89
C GLU A 249 4.00 -8.18 -40.05
N GLU A 250 3.60 -9.16 -39.24
CA GLU A 250 2.42 -9.06 -38.38
C GLU A 250 2.61 -8.03 -37.24
N VAL A 251 3.82 -7.90 -36.68
CA VAL A 251 4.16 -6.82 -35.73
C VAL A 251 3.92 -5.45 -36.37
N LEU A 252 4.39 -5.24 -37.60
CA LEU A 252 4.12 -3.99 -38.33
C LEU A 252 2.61 -3.77 -38.54
N GLU A 253 1.86 -4.80 -38.94
CA GLU A 253 0.42 -4.69 -39.16
C GLU A 253 -0.37 -4.43 -37.86
N ARG A 254 0.08 -4.97 -36.71
CA ARG A 254 -0.45 -4.66 -35.38
C ARG A 254 -0.33 -3.17 -35.09
N PHE A 255 0.86 -2.59 -35.22
CA PHE A 255 1.10 -1.18 -34.87
C PHE A 255 0.50 -0.17 -35.87
N LYS A 256 0.33 -0.57 -37.14
CA LYS A 256 -0.47 0.21 -38.11
C LYS A 256 -1.93 0.33 -37.69
N GLN A 257 -2.48 -0.71 -37.07
CA GLN A 257 -3.88 -0.73 -36.66
C GLN A 257 -4.07 -0.01 -35.33
N GLU A 258 -3.34 -0.44 -34.30
CA GLU A 258 -3.52 0.06 -32.93
C GLU A 258 -2.16 0.20 -32.23
N PRO A 259 -1.98 1.13 -31.29
CA PRO A 259 -0.84 1.11 -30.36
C PRO A 259 -1.04 0.08 -29.23
N VAL A 260 0.00 -0.20 -28.45
CA VAL A 260 -0.07 -0.96 -27.18
C VAL A 260 -0.55 -0.03 -26.05
N LEU A 261 -1.33 -0.57 -25.11
CA LEU A 261 -1.75 0.16 -23.91
C LEU A 261 -0.59 0.27 -22.91
N MET A 262 -0.46 1.42 -22.25
CA MET A 262 0.45 1.61 -21.13
C MET A 262 -0.04 0.85 -19.89
N TYR A 263 0.88 0.35 -19.07
CA TYR A 263 0.54 -0.30 -17.81
C TYR A 263 0.05 0.69 -16.76
N SER A 264 0.76 1.82 -16.60
CA SER A 264 0.36 2.87 -15.67
C SER A 264 0.68 4.27 -16.19
N ARG A 265 0.09 5.28 -15.54
CA ARG A 265 0.38 6.71 -15.77
C ARG A 265 1.78 7.15 -15.30
N GLU A 266 2.46 6.32 -14.50
CA GLU A 266 3.77 6.67 -13.92
C GLU A 266 4.90 6.41 -14.91
N GLU A 267 4.66 5.55 -15.90
CA GLU A 267 5.58 5.25 -16.98
C GLU A 267 5.63 6.38 -18.01
N ARG A 268 6.84 6.67 -18.49
CA ARG A 268 7.09 7.69 -19.52
C ARG A 268 7.02 7.08 -20.90
N ILE A 269 6.20 7.67 -21.78
CA ILE A 269 6.04 7.25 -23.17
C ILE A 269 7.38 7.21 -23.92
N GLU A 270 8.27 8.15 -23.64
CA GLU A 270 9.55 8.30 -24.33
C GLU A 270 10.54 7.17 -24.03
N GLU A 271 10.32 6.44 -22.95
CA GLU A 271 11.20 5.36 -22.48
C GLU A 271 10.70 3.97 -22.95
N GLN A 272 9.50 3.91 -23.55
CA GLN A 272 8.87 2.64 -23.94
C GLN A 272 9.38 2.07 -25.27
N ASN A 273 9.64 0.76 -25.28
CA ASN A 273 10.08 0.03 -26.47
C ASN A 273 9.18 -1.21 -26.68
N PRO A 274 7.91 -1.05 -27.10
CA PRO A 274 6.93 -2.15 -27.12
C PRO A 274 7.30 -3.31 -28.06
N VAL A 275 8.14 -3.08 -29.08
CA VAL A 275 8.67 -4.19 -29.89
C VAL A 275 9.77 -4.95 -29.14
N LEU A 276 10.62 -4.25 -28.38
CA LEU A 276 11.58 -4.92 -27.50
C LEU A 276 10.86 -5.76 -26.44
N ASP A 277 9.78 -5.25 -25.86
CA ASP A 277 8.98 -5.97 -24.87
C ASP A 277 8.38 -7.27 -25.41
N LEU A 278 7.98 -7.31 -26.69
CA LEU A 278 7.54 -8.54 -27.34
C LEU A 278 8.67 -9.57 -27.39
N TYR A 279 9.91 -9.14 -27.61
CA TYR A 279 11.08 -10.03 -27.68
C TYR A 279 11.53 -10.48 -26.29
N ILE A 280 11.46 -9.61 -25.28
CA ILE A 280 11.77 -9.98 -23.89
C ILE A 280 10.85 -11.12 -23.45
N THR A 281 9.53 -11.01 -23.73
CA THR A 281 8.57 -12.06 -23.37
C THR A 281 8.74 -13.38 -24.15
N LEU A 282 9.67 -13.46 -25.12
CA LEU A 282 10.02 -14.74 -25.77
C LEU A 282 10.94 -15.61 -24.90
N LEU A 283 11.65 -15.00 -23.95
CA LEU A 283 12.68 -15.67 -23.14
C LEU A 283 12.13 -16.53 -21.99
N ALA A 284 10.84 -16.40 -21.67
CA ALA A 284 10.12 -17.17 -20.64
C ALA A 284 10.95 -17.42 -19.36
N SER A 285 11.07 -16.40 -18.51
CA SER A 285 11.61 -16.54 -17.14
C SER A 285 10.58 -16.05 -16.11
N GLU A 286 10.52 -16.72 -14.95
CA GLU A 286 9.60 -16.44 -13.83
C GLU A 286 9.85 -15.06 -13.18
N ASP A 287 11.04 -14.47 -13.39
CA ASP A 287 11.52 -13.26 -12.71
C ASP A 287 11.27 -11.96 -13.51
N TYR A 288 10.15 -11.86 -14.22
CA TYR A 288 9.78 -10.61 -14.92
C TYR A 288 9.49 -9.44 -13.94
N ASN A 289 9.31 -9.75 -12.66
CA ASN A 289 9.16 -8.76 -11.58
C ASN A 289 10.51 -8.32 -10.96
N GLU A 290 11.63 -8.90 -11.37
CA GLU A 290 12.96 -8.57 -10.85
C GLU A 290 13.72 -7.64 -11.82
N GLU A 291 14.77 -6.98 -11.31
CA GLU A 291 15.40 -5.83 -11.95
C GLU A 291 15.86 -6.12 -13.40
N GLU A 292 15.81 -5.10 -14.27
CA GLU A 292 16.23 -5.14 -15.70
C GLU A 292 17.53 -5.91 -15.98
N ASP A 293 18.41 -6.04 -14.98
CA ASP A 293 19.74 -6.62 -15.06
C ASP A 293 19.74 -8.17 -15.21
N GLU A 294 18.69 -8.88 -14.80
CA GLU A 294 18.66 -10.36 -14.80
C GLU A 294 18.52 -10.98 -16.19
N TYR A 295 17.71 -10.39 -17.07
CA TYR A 295 17.50 -10.90 -18.44
C TYR A 295 18.41 -10.26 -19.49
N GLN A 296 19.34 -9.36 -19.10
CA GLN A 296 20.27 -8.70 -20.04
C GLN A 296 21.17 -9.70 -20.76
N GLN A 297 21.64 -10.75 -20.07
CA GLN A 297 22.53 -11.74 -20.70
C GLN A 297 21.82 -12.50 -21.81
N ASP A 298 20.56 -12.86 -21.59
CA ASP A 298 19.73 -13.58 -22.56
C ASP A 298 19.41 -12.73 -23.78
N LEU A 299 19.17 -11.43 -23.59
CA LEU A 299 19.00 -10.46 -24.68
C LEU A 299 20.23 -10.34 -25.59
N GLN A 300 21.43 -10.61 -25.08
CA GLN A 300 22.67 -10.61 -25.87
C GLN A 300 22.95 -11.97 -26.56
N THR A 301 22.10 -12.98 -26.38
CA THR A 301 22.28 -14.26 -27.08
C THR A 301 21.95 -14.14 -28.56
N PHE A 302 22.69 -14.88 -29.40
CA PHE A 302 22.43 -14.94 -30.84
C PHE A 302 21.05 -15.56 -31.10
N PHE A 303 20.23 -14.86 -31.88
CA PHE A 303 18.87 -15.27 -32.22
C PHE A 303 18.79 -15.91 -33.62
N ILE A 304 18.71 -15.11 -34.69
CA ILE A 304 18.63 -15.59 -36.08
C ILE A 304 19.76 -15.02 -36.93
N THR A 305 19.95 -13.70 -36.85
CA THR A 305 20.91 -12.93 -37.63
C THR A 305 21.86 -12.12 -36.76
N ASP A 306 21.40 -11.69 -35.58
CA ASP A 306 22.17 -10.92 -34.59
C ASP A 306 21.70 -11.33 -33.17
N THR A 307 22.03 -10.56 -32.15
CA THR A 307 21.49 -10.71 -30.80
C THR A 307 20.00 -10.41 -30.77
N LEU A 308 19.28 -11.01 -29.81
CA LEU A 308 17.84 -10.81 -29.64
C LEU A 308 17.48 -9.33 -29.47
N GLU A 309 18.26 -8.58 -28.66
CA GLU A 309 18.09 -7.12 -28.50
C GLU A 309 18.29 -6.36 -29.81
N ASN A 310 19.37 -6.64 -30.56
CA ASN A 310 19.67 -5.91 -31.78
C ASN A 310 18.57 -6.12 -32.84
N GLU A 311 18.08 -7.35 -33.01
CA GLU A 311 16.99 -7.65 -33.94
C GLU A 311 15.67 -6.98 -33.53
N ALA A 312 15.37 -6.94 -32.23
CA ALA A 312 14.19 -6.26 -31.71
C ALA A 312 14.26 -4.75 -31.94
N MET A 313 15.41 -4.13 -31.69
CA MET A 313 15.64 -2.70 -31.93
C MET A 313 15.60 -2.34 -33.41
N ASP A 314 16.12 -3.20 -34.30
CA ASP A 314 15.99 -3.02 -35.75
C ASP A 314 14.52 -3.05 -36.19
N LEU A 315 13.72 -3.95 -35.61
CA LEU A 315 12.28 -4.00 -35.89
C LEU A 315 11.53 -2.81 -35.29
N GLN A 316 11.85 -2.39 -34.07
CA GLN A 316 11.29 -1.18 -33.42
C GLN A 316 11.48 0.04 -34.34
N GLU A 317 12.72 0.33 -34.74
CA GLU A 317 13.04 1.48 -35.61
C GLU A 317 12.32 1.37 -36.96
N TYR A 318 12.29 0.18 -37.56
CA TYR A 318 11.58 -0.05 -38.81
C TYR A 318 10.07 0.21 -38.68
N VAL A 319 9.44 -0.25 -37.59
CA VAL A 319 8.02 -0.06 -37.33
C VAL A 319 7.71 1.42 -37.06
N GLU A 320 8.47 2.10 -36.21
CA GLU A 320 8.31 3.52 -35.91
C GLU A 320 8.36 4.38 -37.17
N VAL A 321 9.35 4.15 -38.04
CA VAL A 321 9.50 4.87 -39.31
C VAL A 321 8.32 4.63 -40.24
N LYS A 322 7.76 3.41 -40.27
CA LYS A 322 6.66 3.05 -41.17
C LYS A 322 5.30 3.48 -40.66
N VAL A 323 5.07 3.46 -39.36
CA VAL A 323 3.79 3.84 -38.74
C VAL A 323 3.70 5.37 -38.60
N GLY A 324 4.81 6.04 -38.27
CA GLY A 324 4.89 7.51 -38.20
C GLY A 324 4.10 8.13 -37.03
N ARG A 325 3.79 7.35 -35.99
CA ARG A 325 3.17 7.78 -34.73
C ARG A 325 3.70 6.92 -33.58
N LEU A 326 3.45 7.33 -32.35
CA LEU A 326 3.81 6.56 -31.15
C LEU A 326 3.22 5.15 -31.18
N LEU A 327 4.02 4.17 -30.75
CA LEU A 327 3.62 2.76 -30.71
C LEU A 327 2.85 2.39 -29.44
N VAL A 328 2.83 3.28 -28.45
CA VAL A 328 2.10 3.15 -27.17
C VAL A 328 1.06 4.26 -27.00
N ARG A 329 0.05 4.04 -26.15
CA ARG A 329 -0.92 5.05 -25.71
C ARG A 329 -1.38 4.79 -24.27
N TYR A 330 -1.75 5.85 -23.56
CA TYR A 330 -2.58 5.74 -22.34
C TYR A 330 -4.03 5.37 -22.71
N ASP A 331 -4.75 4.75 -21.78
CA ASP A 331 -6.20 4.68 -21.84
C ASP A 331 -6.83 6.05 -21.53
N GLU A 332 -8.14 6.17 -21.74
CA GLU A 332 -8.85 7.45 -21.60
C GLU A 332 -8.85 7.98 -20.15
N SER A 333 -8.87 7.09 -19.15
CA SER A 333 -8.89 7.46 -17.73
C SER A 333 -7.51 7.94 -17.30
N ALA A 334 -6.45 7.19 -17.64
CA ALA A 334 -5.07 7.60 -17.36
C ALA A 334 -4.72 8.93 -18.06
N GLN A 335 -5.16 9.12 -19.31
CA GLN A 335 -4.96 10.39 -20.02
C GLN A 335 -5.69 11.56 -19.32
N LEU A 336 -6.92 11.35 -18.86
CA LEU A 336 -7.66 12.35 -18.08
C LEU A 336 -6.92 12.72 -16.80
N GLU A 337 -6.38 11.74 -16.08
CA GLU A 337 -5.60 11.97 -14.86
C GLU A 337 -4.29 12.71 -15.12
N ILE A 338 -3.59 12.41 -16.21
CA ILE A 338 -2.40 13.16 -16.65
C ILE A 338 -2.76 14.62 -16.92
N ASP A 339 -3.82 14.86 -17.70
CA ASP A 339 -4.29 16.21 -18.00
C ASP A 339 -4.67 16.98 -16.72
N MET A 340 -5.29 16.30 -15.75
CA MET A 340 -5.60 16.86 -14.44
C MET A 340 -4.33 17.14 -13.62
N SER A 341 -3.35 16.23 -13.62
CA SER A 341 -2.07 16.41 -12.93
C SER A 341 -1.31 17.62 -13.50
N GLU A 342 -1.26 17.77 -14.83
CA GLU A 342 -0.68 18.97 -15.46
C GLU A 342 -1.44 20.25 -15.11
N PHE A 343 -2.77 20.18 -15.06
CA PHE A 343 -3.61 21.29 -14.61
C PHE A 343 -3.27 21.69 -13.16
N PHE A 344 -3.07 20.73 -12.27
CA PHE A 344 -2.75 20.98 -10.85
C PHE A 344 -1.27 21.28 -10.56
N LYS A 345 -0.34 20.91 -11.45
CA LYS A 345 1.11 21.23 -11.34
C LYS A 345 1.43 22.68 -11.72
N LYS A 346 0.59 23.32 -12.55
CA LYS A 346 0.74 24.76 -12.78
C LYS A 346 0.42 25.45 -11.46
N ASP A 347 1.37 26.25 -10.97
CA ASP A 347 1.34 27.07 -9.73
C ASP A 347 0.16 28.09 -9.66
N SER A 348 -0.88 27.92 -10.48
CA SER A 348 -1.98 28.84 -10.77
C SER A 348 -3.21 28.66 -9.87
N TYR A 349 -3.09 28.04 -8.69
CA TYR A 349 -4.18 28.05 -7.70
C TYR A 349 -4.49 29.44 -7.14
N LYS A 350 -3.71 30.47 -7.53
CA LYS A 350 -3.88 31.86 -7.12
C LYS A 350 -4.31 32.73 -8.31
N GLY A 351 -5.57 33.17 -8.35
CA GLY A 351 -6.02 34.28 -9.21
C GLY A 351 -6.87 33.95 -10.44
N ASP A 352 -7.17 32.68 -10.72
CA ASP A 352 -7.88 32.24 -11.95
C ASP A 352 -9.24 31.55 -11.71
N GLY A 353 -9.64 31.32 -10.45
CA GLY A 353 -10.88 30.60 -10.11
C GLY A 353 -12.15 31.27 -10.62
N VAL A 354 -12.25 32.60 -10.51
CA VAL A 354 -13.39 33.36 -11.03
C VAL A 354 -13.47 33.30 -12.56
N ARG A 355 -12.31 33.26 -13.25
CA ARG A 355 -12.26 33.16 -14.72
C ARG A 355 -12.75 31.80 -15.19
N ASP A 356 -12.29 30.73 -14.57
CA ASP A 356 -12.65 29.36 -14.94
C ASP A 356 -14.16 29.11 -14.64
N LEU A 357 -14.68 29.65 -13.53
CA LEU A 357 -16.12 29.64 -13.24
C LEU A 357 -16.93 30.43 -14.28
N LYS A 358 -16.41 31.56 -14.78
CA LYS A 358 -17.10 32.40 -15.78
C LYS A 358 -17.39 31.64 -17.06
N GLU A 359 -16.42 30.86 -17.57
CA GLU A 359 -16.63 30.03 -18.76
C GLU A 359 -17.79 29.06 -18.57
N PHE A 360 -17.86 28.42 -17.39
CA PHE A 360 -18.96 27.54 -17.04
C PHE A 360 -20.31 28.27 -16.99
N ILE A 361 -20.40 29.41 -16.31
CA ILE A 361 -21.65 30.18 -16.21
C ILE A 361 -22.13 30.66 -17.59
N LEU A 362 -21.21 31.09 -18.47
CA LEU A 362 -21.55 31.53 -19.82
C LEU A 362 -22.08 30.39 -20.71
N ALA A 363 -21.75 29.13 -20.40
CA ALA A 363 -22.24 27.95 -21.11
C ALA A 363 -23.65 27.51 -20.68
N LEU A 364 -24.18 28.05 -19.58
CA LEU A 364 -25.54 27.77 -19.12
C LEU A 364 -26.59 28.53 -19.94
N ASP A 365 -27.84 28.04 -19.90
CA ASP A 365 -28.98 28.78 -20.43
C ASP A 365 -29.09 30.14 -19.73
N CYS A 366 -29.19 31.22 -20.53
CA CYS A 366 -29.14 32.61 -20.07
C CYS A 366 -27.81 33.02 -19.38
N GLY A 367 -26.70 32.35 -19.70
CA GLY A 367 -25.38 32.55 -19.07
C GLY A 367 -24.86 33.99 -19.02
N GLU A 368 -25.04 34.80 -20.08
CA GLU A 368 -24.67 36.23 -20.05
C GLU A 368 -25.44 37.02 -18.99
N GLN A 369 -26.73 36.73 -18.82
CA GLN A 369 -27.58 37.41 -17.84
C GLN A 369 -27.25 36.94 -16.42
N LEU A 370 -26.96 35.65 -16.25
CA LEU A 370 -26.47 35.08 -14.98
C LEU A 370 -25.12 35.67 -14.56
N TRP A 371 -24.19 35.85 -15.51
CA TRP A 371 -22.90 36.47 -15.21
C TRP A 371 -23.05 37.95 -14.83
N ASN A 372 -23.90 38.72 -15.53
CA ASN A 372 -24.18 40.11 -15.19
C ASN A 372 -24.81 40.24 -13.79
N PHE A 373 -25.69 39.31 -13.42
CA PHE A 373 -26.21 39.23 -12.05
C PHE A 373 -25.07 38.97 -11.04
N ILE A 374 -24.23 37.96 -11.28
CA ILE A 374 -23.11 37.61 -10.39
C ILE A 374 -22.14 38.78 -10.22
N GLU A 375 -21.77 39.47 -11.30
CA GLU A 375 -20.77 40.55 -11.28
C GLU A 375 -21.37 41.85 -10.71
N GLN A 376 -22.54 42.29 -11.21
CA GLN A 376 -23.05 43.65 -10.98
C GLN A 376 -24.34 43.71 -10.14
N GLY A 377 -25.06 42.59 -10.03
CA GLY A 377 -26.26 42.48 -9.18
C GLY A 377 -27.52 42.87 -9.94
N ASP A 378 -27.38 43.07 -11.24
CA ASP A 378 -28.44 43.45 -12.15
C ASP A 378 -29.38 42.27 -12.43
N ASN A 379 -30.67 42.58 -12.66
CA ASN A 379 -31.69 41.62 -13.08
C ASN A 379 -31.85 40.38 -12.15
N PRO A 380 -32.01 40.55 -10.81
CA PRO A 380 -32.13 39.44 -9.86
C PRO A 380 -33.31 38.48 -10.14
N GLU A 381 -34.33 38.94 -10.86
CA GLU A 381 -35.44 38.12 -11.35
C GLU A 381 -35.00 36.94 -12.23
N ILE A 382 -33.79 36.97 -12.83
CA ILE A 382 -33.24 35.86 -13.62
C ILE A 382 -33.09 34.57 -12.80
N LEU A 383 -32.94 34.67 -11.48
CA LEU A 383 -32.85 33.52 -10.58
C LEU A 383 -34.16 32.72 -10.51
N GLU A 384 -35.30 33.30 -10.92
CA GLU A 384 -36.59 32.61 -10.99
C GLU A 384 -36.70 31.69 -12.22
N ASP A 385 -35.91 31.96 -13.26
CA ASP A 385 -35.91 31.22 -14.52
C ASP A 385 -34.91 30.04 -14.52
N ILE A 386 -34.05 29.93 -13.50
CA ILE A 386 -33.10 28.82 -13.36
C ILE A 386 -33.84 27.51 -13.03
N VAL A 387 -33.68 26.52 -13.89
CA VAL A 387 -34.16 25.15 -13.68
C VAL A 387 -33.02 24.28 -13.14
N LYS A 388 -33.38 23.20 -12.44
CA LYS A 388 -32.39 22.19 -12.03
C LYS A 388 -31.71 21.59 -13.27
N THR A 389 -30.39 21.57 -13.29
CA THR A 389 -29.58 21.14 -14.44
C THR A 389 -28.46 20.22 -13.98
N GLU A 390 -28.09 19.24 -14.81
CA GLU A 390 -26.90 18.42 -14.60
C GLU A 390 -25.66 19.21 -15.02
N LEU A 391 -24.75 19.44 -14.08
CA LEU A 391 -23.65 20.39 -14.22
C LEU A 391 -22.41 19.75 -14.85
N LEU A 392 -22.12 18.47 -14.54
CA LEU A 392 -20.92 17.80 -15.04
C LEU A 392 -20.88 17.68 -16.57
N PRO A 393 -21.97 17.31 -17.29
CA PRO A 393 -21.95 17.24 -18.75
C PRO A 393 -21.64 18.59 -19.40
N ILE A 394 -22.21 19.68 -18.85
CA ILE A 394 -22.01 21.05 -19.35
C ILE A 394 -20.56 21.49 -19.10
N ALA A 395 -20.05 21.27 -17.89
CA ALA A 395 -18.67 21.59 -17.55
C ALA A 395 -17.69 20.82 -18.44
N LYS A 396 -17.89 19.51 -18.63
CA LYS A 396 -17.04 18.65 -19.47
C LYS A 396 -16.96 19.14 -20.91
N GLN A 397 -18.09 19.61 -21.45
CA GLN A 397 -18.18 20.03 -22.85
C GLN A 397 -17.68 21.46 -23.09
N HIS A 398 -17.91 22.37 -22.15
CA HIS A 398 -17.78 23.81 -22.40
C HIS A 398 -16.83 24.55 -21.45
N ALA A 399 -16.44 23.95 -20.31
CA ALA A 399 -15.59 24.57 -19.29
C ALA A 399 -14.62 23.55 -18.68
N ARG A 400 -13.63 23.12 -19.47
CA ARG A 400 -12.71 22.01 -19.15
C ARG A 400 -11.97 22.18 -17.82
N ASN A 401 -11.49 23.37 -17.50
CA ASN A 401 -10.78 23.63 -16.24
C ASN A 401 -11.71 23.50 -15.03
N PHE A 402 -12.93 24.05 -15.13
CA PHE A 402 -13.92 23.93 -14.06
C PHE A 402 -14.40 22.48 -13.92
N TYR A 403 -14.50 21.72 -15.02
CA TYR A 403 -14.75 20.28 -14.97
C TYR A 403 -13.66 19.51 -14.21
N TYR A 404 -12.38 19.82 -14.41
CA TYR A 404 -11.30 19.19 -13.65
C TYR A 404 -11.39 19.49 -12.14
N GLN A 405 -11.72 20.72 -11.77
CA GLN A 405 -11.97 21.09 -10.36
C GLN A 405 -13.17 20.33 -9.78
N MET A 406 -14.28 20.26 -10.50
CA MET A 406 -15.45 19.48 -10.08
C MET A 406 -15.07 18.00 -9.92
N PHE A 407 -14.51 17.38 -10.95
CA PHE A 407 -14.22 15.95 -10.97
C PHE A 407 -13.22 15.52 -9.89
N TYR A 408 -12.25 16.36 -9.55
CA TYR A 408 -11.26 16.06 -8.50
C TYR A 408 -11.85 15.92 -7.09
N TYR A 409 -12.87 16.71 -6.76
CA TYR A 409 -13.48 16.73 -5.42
C TYR A 409 -14.75 15.88 -5.28
N LEU A 410 -15.15 15.19 -6.35
CA LEU A 410 -16.34 14.36 -6.39
C LEU A 410 -15.96 12.88 -6.35
N ASN A 411 -16.78 12.06 -5.69
CA ASN A 411 -16.60 10.62 -5.71
C ASN A 411 -17.04 10.04 -7.07
N LYS A 412 -16.48 8.88 -7.44
CA LYS A 412 -16.74 8.21 -8.72
C LYS A 412 -18.12 7.49 -8.79
N ILE A 413 -18.91 7.46 -7.70
CA ILE A 413 -20.17 6.70 -7.63
C ILE A 413 -21.35 7.43 -8.26
N ASP A 414 -21.64 8.64 -7.77
CA ASP A 414 -22.73 9.50 -8.23
C ASP A 414 -22.27 10.95 -8.13
N PRO A 415 -21.30 11.35 -8.97
CA PRO A 415 -20.60 12.62 -8.82
C PRO A 415 -21.56 13.81 -8.92
N GLU A 416 -22.65 13.67 -9.68
CA GLU A 416 -23.65 14.73 -9.85
C GLU A 416 -24.44 15.01 -8.56
N SER A 417 -24.75 13.99 -7.75
CA SER A 417 -25.48 14.19 -6.49
C SER A 417 -24.61 14.73 -5.36
N GLU A 418 -23.30 14.55 -5.46
CA GLU A 418 -22.32 14.99 -4.46
C GLU A 418 -21.84 16.43 -4.63
N ILE A 419 -22.12 17.09 -5.77
CA ILE A 419 -21.72 18.48 -6.02
C ILE A 419 -22.10 19.40 -4.87
N ASN A 420 -23.28 19.21 -4.28
CA ASN A 420 -23.72 20.02 -3.15
C ASN A 420 -22.88 19.82 -1.88
N ASP A 421 -22.43 18.59 -1.64
CA ASP A 421 -21.73 18.22 -0.42
C ASP A 421 -20.24 18.60 -0.47
N SER A 422 -19.67 18.66 -1.67
CA SER A 422 -18.29 19.10 -1.96
C SER A 422 -18.19 20.53 -2.53
N LEU A 423 -19.28 21.31 -2.53
CA LEU A 423 -19.34 22.60 -3.23
C LEU A 423 -18.29 23.62 -2.75
N ASP A 424 -17.90 23.57 -1.47
CA ASP A 424 -16.85 24.39 -0.89
C ASP A 424 -15.47 24.07 -1.48
N SER A 425 -15.16 22.78 -1.61
CA SER A 425 -13.92 22.33 -2.25
C SER A 425 -13.89 22.67 -3.74
N ILE A 426 -15.00 22.47 -4.45
CA ILE A 426 -15.14 22.83 -5.87
C ILE A 426 -14.92 24.32 -6.09
N LEU A 427 -15.44 25.16 -5.20
CA LEU A 427 -15.30 26.61 -5.27
C LEU A 427 -14.07 27.14 -4.53
N ASN A 428 -13.13 26.29 -4.10
CA ASN A 428 -12.00 26.72 -3.26
C ASN A 428 -11.13 27.80 -3.96
N SER A 429 -10.88 27.67 -5.26
CA SER A 429 -10.16 28.71 -6.04
C SER A 429 -10.94 30.02 -6.13
N VAL A 430 -12.28 29.95 -6.20
CA VAL A 430 -13.15 31.14 -6.21
C VAL A 430 -13.20 31.80 -4.81
N ILE A 431 -13.22 30.99 -3.75
CA ILE A 431 -13.11 31.44 -2.36
C ILE A 431 -11.78 32.17 -2.18
N TYR A 432 -10.68 31.61 -2.68
CA TYR A 432 -9.37 32.25 -2.61
C TYR A 432 -9.34 33.60 -3.36
N ASP A 433 -9.92 33.66 -4.57
CA ASP A 433 -9.95 34.89 -5.39
C ASP A 433 -10.80 36.01 -4.78
N LEU A 434 -11.91 35.66 -4.11
CA LEU A 434 -12.90 36.63 -3.65
C LEU A 434 -12.83 36.95 -2.15
N LEU A 435 -12.41 36.00 -1.30
CA LEU A 435 -12.55 36.08 0.16
C LEU A 435 -11.23 36.09 0.95
N ASN A 436 -10.09 35.74 0.35
CA ASN A 436 -8.80 35.78 1.06
C ASN A 436 -8.08 37.14 0.87
N ASP A 437 -7.83 37.84 1.97
CA ASP A 437 -7.14 39.14 2.03
C ASP A 437 -5.59 39.03 1.88
N GLU A 438 -5.04 37.84 1.62
CA GLU A 438 -3.61 37.67 1.31
C GLU A 438 -3.20 38.18 -0.08
N GLN A 439 -3.97 39.08 -0.69
CA GLN A 439 -3.38 40.06 -1.59
C GLN A 439 -2.56 41.06 -0.76
N GLN A 440 -1.41 40.62 -0.23
CA GLN A 440 -0.29 41.54 -0.13
C GLN A 440 0.04 41.99 -1.56
N GLN A 441 -0.59 43.07 -2.02
CA GLN A 441 -0.06 43.85 -3.12
C GLN A 441 1.26 44.45 -2.64
N GLU A 442 2.34 43.68 -2.76
CA GLU A 442 3.69 44.23 -2.75
C GLU A 442 3.84 45.06 -4.02
N ASP A 443 3.67 46.37 -3.88
CA ASP A 443 3.93 47.31 -4.98
C ASP A 443 5.46 47.45 -5.10
N ILE A 444 6.08 46.52 -5.84
CA ILE A 444 7.52 46.46 -6.06
C ILE A 444 7.90 47.47 -7.14
N GLN A 445 8.46 48.61 -6.74
CA GLN A 445 9.03 49.55 -7.70
C GLN A 445 10.44 49.14 -8.12
N TYR A 446 10.59 48.80 -9.40
CA TYR A 446 11.87 48.53 -10.04
C TYR A 446 12.50 49.83 -10.57
N THR A 447 13.79 50.04 -10.29
CA THR A 447 14.60 51.03 -11.04
C THR A 447 15.67 50.27 -11.83
N GLY A 448 15.34 49.88 -13.06
CA GLY A 448 16.12 48.88 -13.81
C GLY A 448 15.86 47.45 -13.28
N ASN A 449 16.86 46.55 -13.30
CA ASN A 449 16.71 45.15 -12.85
C ASN A 449 16.83 44.96 -11.33
N PHE A 450 16.71 46.01 -10.51
CA PHE A 450 16.77 45.91 -9.05
C PHE A 450 15.54 46.52 -8.38
N ILE A 451 15.06 45.83 -7.35
CA ILE A 451 13.96 46.27 -6.47
C ILE A 451 14.44 47.46 -5.65
N SER A 452 13.78 48.62 -5.83
CA SER A 452 14.22 49.87 -5.22
C SER A 452 13.44 50.27 -3.97
N ARG A 453 12.23 49.75 -3.75
CA ARG A 453 11.43 49.90 -2.51
C ARG A 453 10.27 48.89 -2.47
N ILE A 454 9.96 48.41 -1.27
CA ILE A 454 8.74 47.65 -0.94
C ILE A 454 7.92 48.51 0.02
N PHE A 455 6.63 48.70 -0.26
CA PHE A 455 5.71 49.38 0.65
C PHE A 455 4.74 48.37 1.28
N SER A 456 4.73 48.30 2.61
CA SER A 456 3.66 47.64 3.36
C SER A 456 2.68 48.72 3.84
N LYS A 457 1.43 48.65 3.39
CA LYS A 457 0.35 49.43 4.00
C LYS A 457 -0.06 48.71 5.28
N LYS A 458 0.28 49.28 6.44
CA LYS A 458 -0.37 48.92 7.71
C LYS A 458 -1.69 49.68 7.80
N ASP A 459 -2.80 48.95 7.80
CA ASP A 459 -4.09 49.53 8.15
C ASP A 459 -4.17 49.75 9.67
N ASN A 460 -4.22 51.04 10.01
CA ASN A 460 -4.85 51.51 11.24
C ASN A 460 -6.38 51.38 11.08
N GLU A 461 -7.06 51.18 12.22
CA GLU A 461 -8.51 51.32 12.42
C GLU A 461 -9.42 50.13 12.04
N LYS A 462 -9.33 49.01 12.79
CA LYS A 462 -10.51 48.16 13.01
C LYS A 462 -11.35 48.75 14.15
N ALA A 463 -12.33 49.58 13.79
CA ALA A 463 -13.40 50.05 14.65
C ALA A 463 -14.74 49.39 14.24
N THR A 464 -15.40 48.76 15.22
CA THR A 464 -16.87 48.61 15.36
C THR A 464 -17.69 47.90 14.26
N LEU A 465 -18.14 46.67 14.60
CA LEU A 465 -19.49 46.06 14.44
C LEU A 465 -20.44 46.52 13.30
N GLN A 466 -21.03 45.52 12.62
CA GLN A 466 -22.26 45.53 11.81
C GLN A 466 -22.21 46.02 10.35
N THR A 467 -22.51 45.08 9.44
CA THR A 467 -23.18 45.25 8.13
C THR A 467 -22.62 46.31 7.18
N SER A 468 -21.57 45.95 6.42
CA SER A 468 -21.41 46.38 5.03
C SER A 468 -20.51 45.38 4.30
N PHE A 469 -21.09 44.56 3.42
CA PHE A 469 -20.33 43.63 2.57
C PHE A 469 -19.44 44.40 1.57
N THR A 470 -18.28 43.85 1.22
CA THR A 470 -17.49 44.33 0.07
C THR A 470 -18.03 43.74 -1.25
N THR A 471 -17.69 44.34 -2.39
CA THR A 471 -18.17 43.90 -3.72
C THR A 471 -17.83 42.44 -4.04
N ASN A 472 -16.71 41.92 -3.51
CA ASN A 472 -16.26 40.54 -3.73
C ASN A 472 -17.06 39.53 -2.88
N GLU A 473 -17.36 39.88 -1.63
CA GLU A 473 -18.21 39.06 -0.75
C GLU A 473 -19.63 38.95 -1.31
N GLU A 474 -20.18 40.06 -1.83
CA GLU A 474 -21.48 40.06 -2.50
C GLU A 474 -21.46 39.25 -3.79
N MET A 475 -20.36 39.29 -4.55
CA MET A 475 -20.18 38.45 -5.74
C MET A 475 -20.17 36.96 -5.38
N PHE A 476 -19.47 36.56 -4.33
CA PHE A 476 -19.46 35.18 -3.86
C PHE A 476 -20.84 34.69 -3.42
N LEU A 477 -21.60 35.51 -2.67
CA LEU A 477 -22.97 35.17 -2.30
C LEU A 477 -23.89 35.00 -3.51
N ARG A 478 -23.72 35.82 -4.57
CA ARG A 478 -24.49 35.69 -5.81
C ARG A 478 -24.12 34.45 -6.62
N ILE A 479 -22.85 34.02 -6.60
CA ILE A 479 -22.42 32.73 -7.15
C ILE A 479 -23.18 31.60 -6.44
N LEU A 480 -23.24 31.61 -5.11
CA LEU A 480 -23.97 30.60 -4.35
C LEU A 480 -25.48 30.62 -4.58
N ASP A 481 -26.08 31.79 -4.80
CA ASP A 481 -27.50 31.89 -5.18
C ASP A 481 -27.79 31.15 -6.50
N VAL A 482 -26.88 31.28 -7.50
CA VAL A 482 -26.97 30.57 -8.78
C VAL A 482 -26.82 29.05 -8.58
N PHE A 483 -25.79 28.59 -7.85
CA PHE A 483 -25.59 27.17 -7.57
C PHE A 483 -26.75 26.55 -6.77
N PHE A 484 -27.30 27.26 -5.79
CA PHE A 484 -28.43 26.78 -4.99
C PHE A 484 -29.67 26.50 -5.86
N ARG A 485 -29.87 27.29 -6.93
CA ARG A 485 -30.95 27.10 -7.90
C ARG A 485 -30.64 25.99 -8.90
N LEU A 486 -29.45 26.00 -9.48
CA LEU A 486 -28.98 24.99 -10.44
C LEU A 486 -29.02 23.57 -9.85
N LEU A 487 -28.60 23.39 -8.61
CA LEU A 487 -28.62 22.09 -7.93
C LEU A 487 -30.05 21.66 -7.52
N GLY A 488 -30.97 22.61 -7.38
CA GLY A 488 -32.36 22.36 -6.99
C GLY A 488 -32.51 21.76 -5.57
N VAL A 489 -31.47 21.84 -4.74
CA VAL A 489 -31.40 21.20 -3.42
C VAL A 489 -32.33 21.85 -2.39
N LYS A 490 -32.54 21.15 -1.27
CA LYS A 490 -33.32 21.66 -0.13
C LYS A 490 -32.50 22.54 0.80
N LYS A 491 -31.19 22.31 0.85
CA LYS A 491 -30.20 23.00 1.67
C LYS A 491 -28.83 22.89 0.99
N LEU A 492 -28.01 23.94 1.01
CA LEU A 492 -26.60 23.83 0.65
C LEU A 492 -25.81 22.95 1.64
N GLY A 493 -24.71 22.35 1.17
CA GLY A 493 -23.85 21.45 1.94
C GLY A 493 -23.26 22.05 3.22
N LYS A 494 -22.72 21.19 4.08
CA LYS A 494 -22.15 21.61 5.38
C LYS A 494 -20.85 22.40 5.20
N GLY A 495 -20.04 22.11 4.18
CA GLY A 495 -18.82 22.85 3.90
C GLY A 495 -19.08 24.33 3.64
N ILE A 496 -20.04 24.65 2.74
CA ILE A 496 -20.47 26.05 2.50
C ILE A 496 -21.05 26.72 3.75
N GLU A 497 -21.76 25.99 4.62
CA GLU A 497 -22.21 26.53 5.92
C GLU A 497 -21.01 26.96 6.78
N VAL A 498 -19.93 26.16 6.81
CA VAL A 498 -18.71 26.48 7.56
C VAL A 498 -18.00 27.67 6.94
N VAL A 499 -17.81 27.70 5.62
CA VAL A 499 -17.17 28.82 4.89
C VAL A 499 -17.87 30.14 5.16
N LEU A 500 -19.21 30.16 5.21
CA LEU A 500 -19.97 31.39 5.41
C LEU A 500 -20.15 31.78 6.89
N THR A 501 -20.12 30.83 7.82
CA THR A 501 -20.48 31.08 9.24
C THR A 501 -19.31 30.93 10.23
N GLY A 502 -18.15 30.46 9.78
CA GLY A 502 -16.95 30.18 10.58
C GLY A 502 -16.98 28.81 11.30
N GLU A 503 -15.81 28.29 11.68
CA GLU A 503 -15.69 27.23 12.69
C GLU A 503 -15.92 27.79 14.10
N GLU A 504 -16.29 26.96 15.08
CA GLU A 504 -16.58 27.42 16.46
C GLU A 504 -15.38 28.09 17.16
N ASP A 505 -14.18 28.04 16.57
CA ASP A 505 -12.92 28.58 17.12
C ASP A 505 -12.18 29.61 16.23
N GLN A 506 -12.72 30.01 15.06
CA GLN A 506 -12.10 31.05 14.18
C GLN A 506 -13.11 32.17 13.84
N GLU A 507 -12.96 33.35 14.46
CA GLU A 507 -13.89 34.49 14.33
C GLU A 507 -13.63 35.41 13.11
N ASP A 508 -12.54 35.21 12.36
CA ASP A 508 -12.03 36.28 11.48
C ASP A 508 -12.65 36.35 10.07
N ASN A 509 -13.44 35.37 9.60
CA ASN A 509 -14.01 35.32 8.23
C ASN A 509 -15.51 34.95 8.18
N VAL A 510 -16.35 35.57 9.01
CA VAL A 510 -17.80 35.28 9.06
C VAL A 510 -18.58 36.20 8.10
N LEU A 511 -19.16 35.63 7.03
CA LEU A 511 -19.99 36.36 6.06
C LEU A 511 -21.48 36.39 6.42
N LEU A 512 -22.00 35.31 7.02
CA LEU A 512 -23.39 35.23 7.45
C LEU A 512 -23.47 34.64 8.86
N THR A 513 -24.47 35.05 9.62
CA THR A 513 -24.88 34.27 10.80
C THR A 513 -25.48 32.93 10.36
N LYS A 514 -25.45 31.92 11.23
CA LYS A 514 -26.14 30.63 10.97
C LYS A 514 -27.62 30.85 10.62
N ASP A 515 -28.29 31.77 11.29
CA ASP A 515 -29.71 32.06 11.04
C ASP A 515 -29.94 32.66 9.64
N GLU A 516 -29.08 33.56 9.19
CA GLU A 516 -29.12 34.14 7.84
C GLU A 516 -28.82 33.10 6.76
N PHE A 517 -27.84 32.21 7.00
CA PHE A 517 -27.56 31.07 6.13
C PHE A 517 -28.79 30.17 5.96
N TYR A 518 -29.43 29.76 7.05
CA TYR A 518 -30.64 28.94 6.99
C TYR A 518 -31.84 29.69 6.39
N ALA A 519 -31.90 31.02 6.48
CA ALA A 519 -32.94 31.81 5.83
C ALA A 519 -32.74 31.87 4.31
N ARG A 520 -31.49 32.00 3.85
CA ARG A 520 -31.14 32.18 2.43
C ARG A 520 -31.03 30.84 1.67
N TYR A 521 -30.38 29.85 2.29
CA TYR A 521 -29.98 28.59 1.64
C TYR A 521 -30.66 27.34 2.24
N SER A 522 -31.83 27.47 2.88
CA SER A 522 -32.63 26.33 3.33
C SER A 522 -34.14 26.58 3.16
N LYS A 523 -34.85 25.61 2.57
CA LYS A 523 -36.32 25.66 2.40
C LYS A 523 -37.12 25.41 3.70
N LYS A 524 -36.45 25.17 4.84
CA LYS A 524 -37.08 25.04 6.17
C LYS A 524 -36.42 26.03 7.12
N GLY A 525 -37.19 27.01 7.59
CA GLY A 525 -36.81 27.85 8.74
C GLY A 525 -36.49 27.00 9.97
N ILE A 526 -35.66 27.55 10.84
CA ILE A 526 -35.03 26.90 12.01
C ILE A 526 -36.07 26.11 12.81
N LYS A 527 -36.16 24.81 12.54
CA LYS A 527 -36.66 23.85 13.51
C LYS A 527 -35.43 23.31 14.19
N GLY A 528 -35.18 23.85 15.38
CA GLY A 528 -34.09 23.46 16.26
C GLY A 528 -33.84 21.96 16.19
N ASP A 529 -32.58 21.63 15.97
CA ASP A 529 -32.07 20.33 15.54
C ASP A 529 -32.14 19.27 16.66
N LYS A 530 -33.25 19.22 17.41
CA LYS A 530 -33.56 18.24 18.44
C LYS A 530 -33.91 16.85 17.87
N LYS A 531 -33.56 16.55 16.61
CA LYS A 531 -33.89 15.27 15.95
C LYS A 531 -32.71 14.53 15.32
N LYS A 532 -31.51 15.11 15.22
CA LYS A 532 -30.30 14.31 14.95
C LYS A 532 -29.74 13.61 16.19
N GLU A 533 -30.23 13.93 17.39
CA GLU A 533 -29.78 13.32 18.66
C GLU A 533 -30.34 11.92 18.99
N LYS A 534 -31.23 11.33 18.18
CA LYS A 534 -31.92 10.07 18.55
C LYS A 534 -31.59 8.83 17.74
N LYS A 535 -30.50 8.84 16.98
CA LYS A 535 -29.95 7.63 16.38
C LYS A 535 -28.43 7.78 16.16
N LEU A 536 -27.73 8.24 17.19
CA LEU A 536 -26.29 8.02 17.23
C LEU A 536 -26.11 6.52 17.38
N LYS A 537 -25.78 5.87 16.27
CA LYS A 537 -25.63 4.43 16.16
C LYS A 537 -24.57 3.98 17.18
N LEU A 538 -25.03 3.52 18.34
CA LEU A 538 -24.25 2.69 19.25
C LEU A 538 -23.67 1.45 18.54
N THR A 539 -24.21 1.11 17.36
CA THR A 539 -23.78 0.03 16.47
C THR A 539 -22.47 0.31 15.70
N SER A 540 -21.90 1.52 15.74
CA SER A 540 -20.63 1.85 15.07
C SER A 540 -19.49 2.24 16.03
N PHE A 541 -19.67 2.10 17.35
CA PHE A 541 -18.52 2.03 18.26
C PHE A 541 -17.89 0.66 18.13
N GLY A 542 -17.25 0.46 16.98
CA GLY A 542 -16.23 -0.53 16.85
C GLY A 542 -15.02 -0.02 17.61
N ILE A 543 -14.86 -0.44 18.87
CA ILE A 543 -13.52 -0.68 19.39
C ILE A 543 -13.02 -1.94 18.65
N THR A 544 -12.92 -1.83 17.32
CA THR A 544 -12.69 -2.89 16.36
C THR A 544 -11.31 -2.77 15.73
N GLY A 545 -10.47 -1.85 16.23
CA GLY A 545 -9.10 -1.69 15.74
C GLY A 545 -8.97 -1.02 14.36
N TYR A 546 -10.06 -0.49 13.79
CA TYR A 546 -10.10 0.17 12.47
C TYR A 546 -10.29 1.70 12.52
N THR A 547 -10.67 2.27 13.67
CA THR A 547 -10.78 3.72 13.90
C THR A 547 -9.92 4.12 15.08
N ASN A 548 -9.53 5.39 15.19
CA ASN A 548 -8.78 5.91 16.34
C ASN A 548 -9.63 5.70 17.62
N ASP A 549 -9.36 4.64 18.40
CA ASP A 549 -10.13 4.27 19.60
C ASP A 549 -10.17 5.41 20.64
N ASN A 550 -9.19 6.31 20.59
CA ASN A 550 -9.15 7.53 21.37
C ASN A 550 -10.26 8.53 20.98
N ASP A 551 -10.55 8.73 19.69
CA ASP A 551 -11.64 9.61 19.25
C ASP A 551 -12.99 9.11 19.77
N ALA A 552 -13.15 7.79 19.81
CA ALA A 552 -14.29 7.14 20.42
C ALA A 552 -14.41 7.47 21.92
N LEU A 553 -13.33 7.31 22.71
CA LEU A 553 -13.37 7.68 24.13
C LEU A 553 -13.52 9.18 24.36
N LYS A 554 -12.85 10.04 23.58
CA LYS A 554 -13.00 11.50 23.62
C LYS A 554 -14.45 11.90 23.36
N TYR A 555 -15.09 11.28 22.36
CA TYR A 555 -16.51 11.48 22.10
C TYR A 555 -17.40 11.02 23.26
N ILE A 556 -17.15 9.82 23.81
CA ILE A 556 -17.92 9.30 24.95
C ILE A 556 -17.83 10.26 26.13
N ASN A 557 -16.61 10.67 26.50
CA ASN A 557 -16.35 11.61 27.58
C ASN A 557 -16.97 12.99 27.32
N LYS A 558 -16.95 13.47 26.07
CA LYS A 558 -17.62 14.72 25.67
C LYS A 558 -19.12 14.63 25.91
N VAL A 559 -19.78 13.53 25.53
CA VAL A 559 -21.22 13.32 25.77
C VAL A 559 -21.52 13.22 27.26
N ILE A 560 -20.72 12.50 28.04
CA ILE A 560 -20.88 12.42 29.50
C ILE A 560 -20.79 13.82 30.13
N LYS A 561 -19.80 14.63 29.72
CA LYS A 561 -19.64 16.02 30.18
C LYS A 561 -20.85 16.90 29.82
N GLN A 562 -21.45 16.70 28.64
CA GLN A 562 -22.55 17.53 28.14
C GLN A 562 -23.93 17.12 28.65
N ARG A 563 -24.20 15.81 28.78
CA ARG A 563 -25.55 15.26 29.01
C ARG A 563 -25.67 14.39 30.26
N GLY A 564 -24.58 14.18 30.99
CA GLY A 564 -24.52 13.20 32.07
C GLY A 564 -24.30 11.77 31.56
N ARG A 565 -23.94 10.87 32.47
CA ARG A 565 -23.68 9.46 32.15
C ARG A 565 -24.95 8.70 31.76
N GLU A 566 -26.11 9.14 32.22
CA GLU A 566 -27.43 8.58 31.91
C GLU A 566 -27.79 8.69 30.42
N ALA A 567 -27.04 9.49 29.65
CA ALA A 567 -27.11 9.50 28.19
C ALA A 567 -26.80 8.13 27.56
N TYR A 568 -26.11 7.24 28.29
CA TYR A 568 -25.74 5.89 27.88
C TYR A 568 -26.57 4.83 28.60
N ASP A 569 -27.89 4.79 28.36
CA ASP A 569 -28.77 3.78 28.94
C ASP A 569 -28.53 2.39 28.31
N CYS A 570 -28.14 1.42 29.13
CA CYS A 570 -27.87 0.03 28.72
C CYS A 570 -29.11 -0.86 28.58
N SER A 571 -30.32 -0.35 28.84
CA SER A 571 -31.58 -1.12 28.80
C SER A 571 -31.85 -1.79 27.45
N ASP A 572 -31.49 -1.11 26.34
CA ASP A 572 -31.69 -1.59 24.97
C ASP A 572 -30.42 -2.19 24.34
N TRP A 573 -29.32 -2.33 25.10
CA TRP A 573 -28.06 -2.83 24.56
C TRP A 573 -28.10 -4.34 24.38
N LYS A 574 -27.55 -4.81 23.27
CA LYS A 574 -27.45 -6.26 23.03
C LYS A 574 -26.15 -6.81 23.61
N ARG A 575 -26.26 -7.76 24.55
CA ARG A 575 -25.12 -8.51 25.13
C ARG A 575 -24.36 -9.33 24.09
N ASP A 576 -24.94 -9.55 22.91
CA ASP A 576 -24.25 -10.26 21.84
C ASP A 576 -23.12 -9.41 21.20
N LYS A 577 -23.08 -8.10 21.43
CA LYS A 577 -22.07 -7.19 20.90
C LYS A 577 -20.98 -6.90 21.94
N VAL A 578 -19.75 -7.36 21.68
CA VAL A 578 -18.61 -7.19 22.60
C VAL A 578 -18.34 -5.71 22.87
N GLY A 579 -18.43 -4.84 21.85
CA GLY A 579 -18.25 -3.39 22.02
C GLY A 579 -19.20 -2.75 23.05
N ALA A 580 -20.43 -3.26 23.19
CA ALA A 580 -21.37 -2.78 24.22
C ALA A 580 -20.93 -3.20 25.64
N ILE A 581 -20.37 -4.40 25.78
CA ILE A 581 -19.80 -4.88 27.05
C ILE A 581 -18.54 -4.07 27.39
N THR A 582 -17.69 -3.80 26.40
CA THR A 582 -16.48 -2.98 26.55
C THR A 582 -16.83 -1.54 26.97
N LEU A 583 -17.86 -0.93 26.36
CA LEU A 583 -18.38 0.39 26.76
C LEU A 583 -18.90 0.38 28.20
N ALA A 584 -19.70 -0.63 28.58
CA ALA A 584 -20.19 -0.77 29.94
C ALA A 584 -19.03 -0.91 30.95
N ALA A 585 -18.00 -1.68 30.62
CA ALA A 585 -16.80 -1.82 31.44
C ALA A 585 -16.07 -0.48 31.63
N TYR A 586 -15.94 0.31 30.55
CA TYR A 586 -15.36 1.65 30.60
C TYR A 586 -16.17 2.59 31.51
N LEU A 587 -17.48 2.67 31.31
CA LEU A 587 -18.37 3.51 32.12
C LEU A 587 -18.32 3.13 33.61
N LEU A 588 -18.31 1.83 33.92
CA LEU A 588 -18.14 1.34 35.29
C LEU A 588 -16.78 1.71 35.90
N SER A 589 -15.73 1.76 35.08
CA SER A 589 -14.40 2.20 35.53
C SER A 589 -14.40 3.69 35.91
N LEU A 590 -15.13 4.53 35.16
CA LEU A 590 -15.32 5.94 35.45
C LEU A 590 -16.17 6.17 36.71
N ASP A 591 -17.27 5.44 36.85
CA ASP A 591 -18.13 5.48 38.05
C ASP A 591 -17.33 5.12 39.30
N ARG A 592 -16.50 4.07 39.22
CA ARG A 592 -15.61 3.69 40.32
C ARG A 592 -14.61 4.80 40.66
N ALA A 593 -13.95 5.37 39.64
CA ALA A 593 -12.97 6.44 39.84
C ALA A 593 -13.62 7.70 40.48
N SER A 594 -14.90 7.94 40.16
CA SER A 594 -15.69 9.06 40.68
C SER A 594 -16.47 8.73 41.97
N MET A 595 -16.36 7.50 42.47
CA MET A 595 -17.13 6.98 43.63
C MET A 595 -18.65 7.06 43.46
N HIS A 596 -19.16 6.86 42.24
CA HIS A 596 -20.60 6.75 41.97
C HIS A 596 -21.08 5.29 42.14
N PHE A 597 -22.16 5.10 42.89
CA PHE A 597 -22.74 3.78 43.19
C PHE A 597 -24.27 3.86 43.32
N ASP A 598 -24.95 4.15 42.22
CA ASP A 598 -26.41 4.29 42.20
C ASP A 598 -27.09 3.29 41.24
N ASP A 599 -28.40 3.46 41.01
CA ASP A 599 -29.21 2.54 40.21
C ASP A 599 -28.67 2.39 38.77
N TYR A 600 -28.12 3.47 38.19
CA TYR A 600 -27.48 3.42 36.87
C TYR A 600 -26.22 2.53 36.89
N THR A 601 -25.33 2.73 37.88
CA THR A 601 -24.17 1.85 38.07
C THR A 601 -24.60 0.39 38.31
N GLY A 602 -25.70 0.18 39.05
CA GLY A 602 -26.30 -1.14 39.27
C GLY A 602 -26.78 -1.82 37.98
N ALA A 603 -27.43 -1.07 37.08
CA ALA A 603 -27.86 -1.57 35.78
C ALA A 603 -26.67 -2.00 34.91
N LEU A 604 -25.59 -1.19 34.88
CA LEU A 604 -24.35 -1.53 34.18
C LEU A 604 -23.68 -2.78 34.77
N LEU A 605 -23.62 -2.92 36.10
CA LEU A 605 -23.06 -4.10 36.76
C LEU A 605 -23.83 -5.39 36.40
N GLU A 606 -25.15 -5.34 36.39
CA GLU A 606 -25.97 -6.49 35.97
C GLU A 606 -25.81 -6.78 34.47
N PHE A 607 -25.56 -5.77 33.64
CA PHE A 607 -25.28 -5.95 32.21
C PHE A 607 -23.97 -6.71 31.95
N VAL A 608 -22.90 -6.42 32.71
CA VAL A 608 -21.57 -7.03 32.50
C VAL A 608 -21.32 -8.31 33.31
N LYS A 609 -22.25 -8.72 34.17
CA LYS A 609 -22.09 -9.80 35.16
C LYS A 609 -21.60 -11.14 34.60
N GLU A 610 -22.05 -11.52 33.40
CA GLU A 610 -21.65 -12.75 32.71
C GLU A 610 -20.32 -12.60 31.96
N GLY A 611 -19.90 -11.36 31.70
CA GLY A 611 -18.69 -11.01 30.95
C GLY A 611 -18.72 -11.46 29.48
N PRO A 612 -17.69 -11.11 28.70
CA PRO A 612 -17.57 -11.51 27.30
C PRO A 612 -16.82 -12.84 27.10
N TRP A 613 -16.64 -13.64 28.15
CA TRP A 613 -15.56 -14.64 28.22
C TRP A 613 -15.75 -15.87 27.33
N GLU A 614 -16.99 -16.32 27.11
CA GLU A 614 -17.27 -17.40 26.13
C GLU A 614 -16.82 -16.98 24.73
N LYS A 615 -17.07 -15.71 24.35
CA LYS A 615 -16.67 -15.19 23.04
C LYS A 615 -15.18 -14.92 22.94
N ALA A 616 -14.57 -14.48 24.04
CA ALA A 616 -13.12 -14.37 24.12
C ALA A 616 -12.49 -15.75 23.85
N TYR A 617 -13.04 -16.83 24.43
CA TYR A 617 -12.57 -18.18 24.16
C TYR A 617 -12.85 -18.64 22.72
N GLU A 618 -14.03 -18.40 22.15
CA GLU A 618 -14.29 -18.82 20.76
C GLU A 618 -13.37 -18.08 19.77
N LYS A 619 -13.15 -16.77 19.93
CA LYS A 619 -12.17 -16.03 19.10
C LYS A 619 -10.73 -16.48 19.36
N LEU A 620 -10.36 -16.80 20.59
CA LEU A 620 -9.05 -17.38 20.93
C LEU A 620 -8.85 -18.73 20.24
N LYS A 621 -9.88 -19.57 20.23
CA LYS A 621 -9.89 -20.92 19.67
C LYS A 621 -9.63 -20.92 18.17
N ASP A 622 -10.11 -19.91 17.45
CA ASP A 622 -9.82 -19.73 16.02
C ASP A 622 -8.32 -19.51 15.76
N SER A 623 -7.56 -19.06 16.76
CA SER A 623 -6.11 -18.87 16.68
C SER A 623 -5.28 -20.02 17.27
N LEU A 624 -5.90 -21.12 17.70
CA LEU A 624 -5.21 -22.29 18.25
C LEU A 624 -4.92 -23.33 17.16
N ASP A 625 -3.65 -23.70 17.00
CA ASP A 625 -3.23 -24.91 16.30
C ASP A 625 -3.76 -26.13 17.05
N THR A 626 -4.76 -26.76 16.43
CA THR A 626 -5.50 -27.85 17.04
C THR A 626 -4.73 -29.16 17.13
N ASP A 627 -3.62 -29.29 16.41
CA ASP A 627 -2.81 -30.51 16.32
C ASP A 627 -1.74 -30.55 17.41
N ARG A 628 -1.37 -29.37 17.95
CA ARG A 628 -0.39 -29.24 19.03
C ARG A 628 -0.95 -29.52 20.44
N ILE A 629 -2.27 -29.58 20.61
CA ILE A 629 -2.93 -29.77 21.91
C ILE A 629 -4.10 -30.76 21.86
N THR A 630 -4.27 -31.55 22.93
CA THR A 630 -5.33 -32.56 23.03
C THR A 630 -6.71 -31.94 23.32
N LYS A 631 -7.78 -32.74 23.17
CA LYS A 631 -9.15 -32.32 23.51
C LYS A 631 -9.29 -31.94 24.98
N GLU A 632 -8.61 -32.66 25.88
CA GLU A 632 -8.58 -32.39 27.31
C GLU A 632 -7.88 -31.06 27.61
N GLN A 633 -6.76 -30.78 26.93
CA GLN A 633 -6.04 -29.50 27.07
C GLN A 633 -6.88 -28.31 26.58
N LYS A 634 -7.62 -28.46 25.47
CA LYS A 634 -8.58 -27.44 25.00
C LYS A 634 -9.67 -27.18 26.04
N LYS A 635 -10.18 -28.23 26.70
CA LYS A 635 -11.17 -28.10 27.76
C LYS A 635 -10.62 -27.32 28.97
N LEU A 636 -9.35 -27.53 29.33
CA LEU A 636 -8.70 -26.77 30.40
C LEU A 636 -8.59 -25.27 30.05
N ILE A 637 -8.24 -24.94 28.81
CA ILE A 637 -8.19 -23.54 28.34
C ILE A 637 -9.61 -22.93 28.39
N LYS A 638 -10.62 -23.64 27.89
CA LYS A 638 -12.02 -23.18 27.92
C LYS A 638 -12.50 -22.93 29.34
N ASP A 639 -12.31 -23.88 30.24
CA ASP A 639 -12.69 -23.74 31.65
C ASP A 639 -11.99 -22.53 32.29
N TYR A 640 -10.70 -22.33 32.02
CA TYR A 640 -9.96 -21.17 32.52
C TYR A 640 -10.51 -19.82 32.05
N PHE A 641 -10.96 -19.73 30.80
CA PHE A 641 -11.56 -18.49 30.27
C PHE A 641 -13.00 -18.31 30.74
N VAL A 642 -13.81 -19.35 30.79
CA VAL A 642 -15.28 -19.22 30.92
C VAL A 642 -15.76 -19.35 32.35
N ASN A 643 -15.12 -20.16 33.20
CA ASN A 643 -15.61 -20.46 34.54
C ASN A 643 -15.42 -19.27 35.50
N PRO A 644 -16.49 -18.63 36.01
CA PRO A 644 -16.37 -17.43 36.84
C PRO A 644 -15.83 -17.68 38.25
N ASN A 645 -15.74 -18.95 38.66
CA ASN A 645 -15.22 -19.35 39.97
C ASN A 645 -13.76 -19.79 39.84
N THR A 646 -13.41 -20.95 40.41
CA THR A 646 -12.06 -21.50 40.37
C THR A 646 -11.93 -22.45 39.18
N PRO A 647 -11.00 -22.21 38.25
CA PRO A 647 -10.76 -23.09 37.12
C PRO A 647 -9.94 -24.32 37.53
N GLU A 648 -10.00 -25.38 36.72
CA GLU A 648 -9.28 -26.64 36.94
C GLU A 648 -7.76 -26.50 36.79
N ALA A 649 -7.30 -25.63 35.88
CA ALA A 649 -5.89 -25.41 35.58
C ALA A 649 -5.29 -24.18 36.27
N SER A 650 -3.99 -24.21 36.57
CA SER A 650 -3.26 -23.03 37.06
C SER A 650 -2.97 -22.03 35.94
N GLN A 651 -2.60 -20.79 36.29
CA GLN A 651 -2.20 -19.77 35.32
C GLN A 651 -1.01 -20.24 34.48
N GLU A 652 0.00 -20.81 35.11
CA GLU A 652 1.23 -21.29 34.47
C GLU A 652 0.94 -22.43 33.48
N GLN A 653 0.02 -23.33 33.86
CA GLN A 653 -0.41 -24.41 32.97
C GLN A 653 -1.10 -23.88 31.73
N VAL A 654 -2.00 -22.89 31.87
CA VAL A 654 -2.72 -22.31 30.73
C VAL A 654 -1.80 -21.49 29.84
N VAL A 655 -0.89 -20.69 30.41
CA VAL A 655 0.12 -19.96 29.63
C VAL A 655 0.97 -20.94 28.82
N ALA A 656 1.49 -22.01 29.42
CA ALA A 656 2.29 -23.01 28.71
C ALA A 656 1.51 -23.71 27.56
N LEU A 657 0.22 -23.99 27.76
CA LEU A 657 -0.63 -24.54 26.71
C LEU A 657 -0.84 -23.54 25.57
N LEU A 658 -1.11 -22.27 25.89
CA LEU A 658 -1.30 -21.22 24.91
C LEU A 658 -0.02 -20.92 24.13
N GLU A 659 1.13 -20.82 24.78
CA GLU A 659 2.41 -20.64 24.08
C GLU A 659 2.73 -21.78 23.10
N LYS A 660 2.27 -23.00 23.41
CA LYS A 660 2.46 -24.18 22.57
C LYS A 660 1.53 -24.18 21.35
N SER A 661 0.31 -23.64 21.49
CA SER A 661 -0.78 -23.84 20.53
C SER A 661 -1.22 -22.58 19.80
N LEU A 662 -0.99 -21.38 20.33
CA LEU A 662 -1.32 -20.16 19.60
C LEU A 662 -0.47 -20.06 18.34
N TYR A 663 -1.13 -19.74 17.23
CA TYR A 663 -0.45 -19.37 16.00
C TYR A 663 0.45 -18.16 16.26
N ARG A 664 1.71 -18.29 15.82
CA ARG A 664 2.69 -17.22 15.98
C ARG A 664 2.94 -16.60 14.62
N GLU A 665 3.00 -15.28 14.60
CA GLU A 665 3.46 -14.53 13.44
C GLU A 665 4.99 -14.36 13.50
N GLU A 666 5.65 -15.49 13.74
CA GLU A 666 7.07 -15.60 13.47
C GLU A 666 7.23 -15.92 11.99
N CYS A 667 8.42 -15.71 11.46
CA CYS A 667 8.68 -16.04 10.08
C CYS A 667 9.23 -17.45 9.98
N TYR A 668 8.66 -18.22 9.05
CA TYR A 668 8.97 -19.64 8.86
C TYR A 668 9.65 -19.82 7.51
N ARG A 669 10.72 -20.63 7.47
CA ARG A 669 11.33 -21.09 6.22
C ARG A 669 11.68 -22.57 6.39
N GLY A 670 10.84 -23.46 5.85
CA GLY A 670 10.95 -24.89 6.13
C GLY A 670 10.94 -25.18 7.65
N PRO A 671 11.98 -25.82 8.22
CA PRO A 671 12.04 -26.10 9.65
C PRO A 671 12.47 -24.91 10.52
N PHE A 672 12.91 -23.80 9.92
CA PHE A 672 13.44 -22.64 10.65
C PHE A 672 12.32 -21.72 11.13
N VAL A 673 12.46 -21.20 12.35
CA VAL A 673 11.56 -20.23 12.97
C VAL A 673 12.36 -19.00 13.38
N PHE A 674 11.98 -17.84 12.85
CA PHE A 674 12.62 -16.56 13.12
C PHE A 674 11.67 -15.68 13.94
N ASN A 675 12.07 -15.38 15.17
CA ASN A 675 11.28 -14.53 16.06
C ASN A 675 11.15 -13.12 15.45
N ALA A 676 9.98 -12.49 15.61
CA ALA A 676 9.67 -11.17 15.05
C ALA A 676 9.78 -10.03 16.06
N ILE A 677 9.89 -10.32 17.37
CA ILE A 677 9.99 -9.31 18.43
C ILE A 677 11.25 -9.54 19.27
N SER A 678 11.28 -10.63 20.04
CA SER A 678 12.44 -11.02 20.84
C SER A 678 12.39 -12.51 21.20
N GLU A 679 13.50 -13.04 21.73
CA GLU A 679 13.57 -14.41 22.27
C GLU A 679 12.61 -14.65 23.45
N HIS A 680 12.21 -13.60 24.16
CA HIS A 680 11.37 -13.70 25.36
C HIS A 680 9.91 -13.30 25.12
N GLN A 681 9.61 -12.57 24.04
CA GLN A 681 8.26 -12.22 23.67
C GLN A 681 7.97 -12.66 22.23
N LYS A 682 7.15 -13.70 22.10
CA LYS A 682 6.65 -14.21 20.82
C LYS A 682 5.62 -13.26 20.21
N SER A 683 5.54 -13.25 18.88
CA SER A 683 4.50 -12.55 18.12
C SER A 683 3.29 -13.45 17.92
N TYR A 684 2.12 -13.07 18.42
CA TYR A 684 0.87 -13.84 18.27
C TYR A 684 -0.12 -13.08 17.39
N SER A 685 -0.66 -13.76 16.38
CA SER A 685 -1.65 -13.16 15.46
C SER A 685 -2.87 -12.63 16.19
N LEU A 686 -3.28 -13.32 17.25
CA LEU A 686 -4.38 -12.95 18.15
C LEU A 686 -4.36 -11.48 18.60
N PHE A 687 -3.18 -10.88 18.71
CA PHE A 687 -3.00 -9.52 19.21
C PHE A 687 -2.72 -8.48 18.12
N LYS A 688 -2.81 -8.81 16.82
CA LYS A 688 -2.52 -7.90 15.69
C LYS A 688 -3.49 -6.72 15.58
N ARG A 689 -3.08 -5.68 14.85
CA ARG A 689 -3.91 -4.49 14.55
C ARG A 689 -5.01 -4.91 13.56
N GLY A 690 -6.27 -4.52 13.82
CA GLY A 690 -7.43 -4.92 13.02
C GLY A 690 -8.15 -6.20 13.49
N ASP A 691 -7.55 -6.96 14.41
CA ASP A 691 -8.19 -8.12 15.02
C ASP A 691 -9.08 -7.72 16.20
N SER A 692 -10.32 -8.25 16.24
CA SER A 692 -11.35 -7.88 17.22
C SER A 692 -11.03 -8.23 18.68
N PHE A 693 -9.81 -8.74 18.98
CA PHE A 693 -9.47 -9.24 20.31
C PHE A 693 -9.16 -8.13 21.32
N GLN A 694 -8.77 -6.93 20.87
CA GLN A 694 -8.49 -5.76 21.72
C GLN A 694 -9.67 -5.42 22.64
N SER A 695 -10.90 -5.54 22.16
CA SER A 695 -12.11 -5.32 22.96
C SER A 695 -12.17 -6.22 24.20
N PHE A 696 -11.69 -7.47 24.13
CA PHE A 696 -11.64 -8.38 25.27
C PHE A 696 -10.51 -8.02 26.24
N VAL A 697 -9.35 -7.57 25.72
CA VAL A 697 -8.24 -7.06 26.54
C VAL A 697 -8.71 -5.86 27.38
N LEU A 698 -9.41 -4.91 26.75
CA LEU A 698 -9.95 -3.73 27.42
C LEU A 698 -11.04 -4.07 28.44
N CYS A 699 -11.92 -5.03 28.12
CA CYS A 699 -12.87 -5.57 29.10
C CYS A 699 -12.16 -6.10 30.34
N ALA A 700 -11.16 -6.97 30.16
CA ALA A 700 -10.39 -7.53 31.26
C ALA A 700 -9.67 -6.43 32.07
N TYR A 701 -9.06 -5.47 31.38
CA TYR A 701 -8.34 -4.36 32.01
C TYR A 701 -9.25 -3.44 32.85
N TRP A 702 -10.44 -3.07 32.39
CA TRP A 702 -11.33 -2.20 33.15
C TRP A 702 -12.13 -2.96 34.21
N MET A 703 -12.60 -4.18 33.91
CA MET A 703 -13.40 -4.97 34.85
C MET A 703 -12.60 -5.51 36.05
N ARG A 704 -11.27 -5.68 35.95
CA ARG A 704 -10.42 -6.09 37.09
C ARG A 704 -10.53 -5.13 38.29
N GLY A 705 -10.92 -3.89 38.05
CA GLY A 705 -11.12 -2.89 39.08
C GLY A 705 -12.41 -3.03 39.89
N LEU A 706 -13.35 -3.87 39.45
CA LEU A 706 -14.69 -3.96 40.02
C LEU A 706 -14.74 -4.80 41.30
N MET A 707 -15.95 -5.00 41.84
CA MET A 707 -16.16 -5.90 42.96
C MET A 707 -16.17 -7.38 42.51
N PRO A 708 -15.72 -8.33 43.37
CA PRO A 708 -15.86 -9.75 43.10
C PRO A 708 -17.34 -10.16 42.93
N PRO A 709 -17.65 -11.19 42.10
CA PRO A 709 -16.71 -12.08 41.40
C PRO A 709 -16.19 -11.52 40.06
N ILE A 710 -16.78 -10.45 39.54
CA ILE A 710 -16.44 -9.88 38.21
C ILE A 710 -14.95 -9.53 38.12
N SER A 711 -14.40 -8.86 39.14
CA SER A 711 -12.98 -8.50 39.14
C SER A 711 -12.05 -9.69 39.25
N SER A 712 -12.41 -10.73 40.00
CA SER A 712 -11.56 -11.92 40.14
C SER A 712 -11.43 -12.68 38.83
N HIS A 713 -12.52 -12.79 38.06
CA HIS A 713 -12.52 -13.43 36.75
C HIS A 713 -11.74 -12.59 35.72
N ALA A 714 -12.01 -11.28 35.66
CA ALA A 714 -11.33 -10.36 34.75
C ALA A 714 -9.81 -10.26 35.03
N ASP A 715 -9.41 -10.16 36.31
CA ASP A 715 -8.00 -10.10 36.73
C ASP A 715 -7.24 -11.39 36.35
N ARG A 716 -7.89 -12.55 36.48
CA ARG A 716 -7.32 -13.84 36.07
C ARG A 716 -7.03 -13.87 34.56
N ILE A 717 -7.99 -13.46 33.74
CA ILE A 717 -7.82 -13.43 32.27
C ILE A 717 -6.75 -12.40 31.90
N PHE A 718 -6.80 -11.20 32.48
CA PHE A 718 -5.82 -10.16 32.25
C PHE A 718 -4.38 -10.63 32.53
N LYS A 719 -4.16 -11.36 33.62
CA LYS A 719 -2.84 -11.92 33.97
C LYS A 719 -2.31 -12.93 32.97
N VAL A 720 -3.16 -13.80 32.41
CA VAL A 720 -2.73 -14.72 31.34
C VAL A 720 -2.34 -13.95 30.09
N LEU A 721 -3.12 -12.94 29.69
CA LEU A 721 -2.81 -12.12 28.52
C LEU A 721 -1.49 -11.36 28.69
N VAL A 722 -1.26 -10.74 29.86
CA VAL A 722 -0.01 -10.05 30.19
C VAL A 722 1.17 -11.03 30.26
N ALA A 723 0.98 -12.24 30.76
CA ALA A 723 2.04 -13.24 30.80
C ALA A 723 2.46 -13.73 29.40
N LEU A 724 1.52 -13.75 28.43
CA LEU A 724 1.80 -14.16 27.06
C LEU A 724 2.55 -13.11 26.24
N ALA A 725 2.12 -11.84 26.32
CA ALA A 725 2.63 -10.78 25.46
C ALA A 725 2.60 -9.40 26.15
N PRO A 726 3.39 -9.17 27.22
CA PRO A 726 3.25 -8.01 28.10
C PRO A 726 3.34 -6.67 27.34
N GLN A 727 4.35 -6.48 26.49
CA GLN A 727 4.55 -5.23 25.76
C GLN A 727 3.40 -4.95 24.80
N ARG A 728 2.89 -6.01 24.15
CA ARG A 728 1.76 -5.90 23.21
C ARG A 728 0.47 -5.55 23.94
N ILE A 729 0.20 -6.18 25.09
CA ILE A 729 -0.97 -5.86 25.91
C ILE A 729 -0.91 -4.42 26.42
N PHE A 730 0.25 -3.94 26.86
CA PHE A 730 0.39 -2.53 27.28
C PHE A 730 0.14 -1.57 26.13
N LYS A 731 0.64 -1.88 24.92
CA LYS A 731 0.39 -1.09 23.70
C LYS A 731 -1.10 -1.04 23.33
N LEU A 732 -1.79 -2.17 23.35
CA LEU A 732 -3.23 -2.26 23.05
C LEU A 732 -4.10 -1.43 24.01
N ILE A 733 -3.70 -1.33 25.28
CA ILE A 733 -4.40 -0.50 26.27
C ILE A 733 -4.03 0.97 26.08
N GLY A 734 -2.72 1.28 25.97
CA GLY A 734 -2.24 2.66 25.85
C GLY A 734 -2.72 3.37 24.59
N LYS A 735 -2.91 2.66 23.47
CA LYS A 735 -3.43 3.23 22.22
C LYS A 735 -4.83 3.84 22.35
N VAL A 736 -5.66 3.35 23.27
CA VAL A 736 -6.98 3.92 23.54
C VAL A 736 -6.89 5.31 24.19
N TYR A 737 -5.75 5.63 24.79
CA TYR A 737 -5.47 6.92 25.42
C TYR A 737 -4.50 7.78 24.60
N SER A 738 -4.17 7.36 23.37
CA SER A 738 -3.15 8.00 22.55
C SER A 738 -3.74 8.90 21.48
N ASP A 739 -3.21 10.11 21.34
CA ASP A 739 -3.56 11.04 20.25
C ASP A 739 -2.92 10.67 18.92
N ASP A 740 -1.83 9.91 18.97
CA ASP A 740 -1.03 9.54 17.81
C ASP A 740 -1.27 8.09 17.35
N MET A 741 -1.37 7.89 16.02
CA MET A 741 -1.59 6.59 15.41
C MET A 741 -0.33 5.69 15.42
N SER A 742 0.86 6.27 15.42
CA SER A 742 2.16 5.60 15.38
C SER A 742 2.72 5.32 16.78
N VAL A 743 2.73 6.31 17.70
CA VAL A 743 3.29 6.20 19.07
C VAL A 743 2.22 6.32 20.16
N ILE A 744 2.55 6.08 21.43
CA ILE A 744 1.63 6.34 22.55
C ILE A 744 1.96 7.71 23.13
N ALA A 745 1.20 8.72 22.70
CA ALA A 745 1.31 10.10 23.16
C ALA A 745 0.06 10.47 23.97
N PHE A 746 0.27 11.00 25.18
CA PHE A 746 -0.81 11.42 26.07
C PHE A 746 -1.02 12.94 25.97
N ASP A 747 -2.26 13.39 26.14
CA ASP A 747 -2.64 14.82 26.14
C ASP A 747 -1.74 15.69 27.05
N ASP A 748 -1.32 15.13 28.20
CA ASP A 748 -0.39 15.77 29.12
C ASP A 748 0.43 14.74 29.95
N TYR A 749 1.45 15.23 30.67
CA TYR A 749 2.30 14.42 31.54
C TYR A 749 1.52 13.69 32.65
N GLN A 750 0.49 14.32 33.22
CA GLN A 750 -0.29 13.73 34.31
C GLN A 750 -1.16 12.56 33.82
N ALA A 751 -1.69 12.64 32.61
CA ALA A 751 -2.43 11.56 31.96
C ALA A 751 -1.53 10.33 31.77
N GLY A 752 -0.29 10.53 31.30
CA GLY A 752 0.71 9.48 31.21
C GLY A 752 1.08 8.85 32.56
N GLU A 753 1.36 9.67 33.59
CA GLU A 753 1.65 9.16 34.94
C GLU A 753 0.49 8.32 35.50
N ARG A 754 -0.77 8.78 35.34
CA ARG A 754 -1.95 8.05 35.79
C ARG A 754 -2.06 6.70 35.11
N PHE A 755 -1.87 6.64 33.79
CA PHE A 755 -1.90 5.40 33.02
C PHE A 755 -0.88 4.37 33.57
N TYR A 756 0.37 4.80 33.76
CA TYR A 756 1.41 3.92 34.26
C TYR A 756 1.18 3.49 35.71
N GLU A 757 0.71 4.37 36.58
CA GLU A 757 0.34 4.02 37.96
C GLU A 757 -0.83 3.03 38.00
N ASP A 758 -1.80 3.14 37.10
CA ASP A 758 -2.91 2.19 37.02
C ASP A 758 -2.49 0.81 36.53
N LEU A 759 -1.46 0.73 35.66
CA LEU A 759 -0.80 -0.54 35.32
C LEU A 759 -0.04 -1.13 36.51
N LYS A 760 0.71 -0.32 37.27
CA LYS A 760 1.37 -0.79 38.51
C LYS A 760 0.36 -1.32 39.53
N ARG A 761 -0.78 -0.64 39.71
CA ARG A 761 -1.90 -1.10 40.56
C ARG A 761 -2.52 -2.41 40.06
N ALA A 762 -2.40 -2.69 38.75
CA ALA A 762 -2.77 -3.97 38.16
C ALA A 762 -1.80 -5.11 38.49
N LYS A 763 -0.69 -4.82 39.19
CA LYS A 763 0.36 -5.78 39.51
C LYS A 763 0.98 -6.43 38.27
N VAL A 764 1.09 -5.67 37.17
CA VAL A 764 1.90 -6.10 36.03
C VAL A 764 3.38 -6.19 36.44
N PRO A 765 4.19 -7.03 35.79
CA PRO A 765 5.62 -7.08 36.06
C PRO A 765 6.28 -5.71 35.83
N VAL A 766 6.98 -5.22 36.86
CA VAL A 766 7.50 -3.84 36.90
C VAL A 766 8.68 -3.65 35.94
N ASP A 767 9.48 -4.69 35.75
CA ASP A 767 10.53 -4.81 34.75
C ASP A 767 9.97 -4.58 33.32
N GLN A 768 8.89 -5.28 32.98
CA GLN A 768 8.21 -5.13 31.69
C GLN A 768 7.64 -3.72 31.50
N LEU A 769 7.06 -3.16 32.56
CA LEU A 769 6.49 -1.82 32.51
C LEU A 769 7.57 -0.75 32.31
N TYR A 770 8.75 -0.89 32.93
CA TYR A 770 9.84 0.06 32.73
C TYR A 770 10.44 -0.04 31.33
N ALA A 771 10.62 -1.24 30.78
CA ALA A 771 11.04 -1.39 29.39
C ALA A 771 10.02 -0.80 28.41
N PHE A 772 8.72 -0.96 28.69
CA PHE A 772 7.65 -0.33 27.92
C PHE A 772 7.73 1.20 27.97
N GLN A 773 7.87 1.78 29.17
CA GLN A 773 8.02 3.23 29.36
C GLN A 773 9.24 3.78 28.65
N MET A 774 10.38 3.09 28.76
CA MET A 774 11.61 3.46 28.07
C MET A 774 11.39 3.45 26.55
N THR A 775 10.77 2.41 26.01
CA THR A 775 10.49 2.31 24.56
C THR A 775 9.56 3.43 24.12
N GLN A 776 8.52 3.76 24.91
CA GLN A 776 7.65 4.90 24.60
C GLN A 776 8.40 6.23 24.66
N ALA A 777 9.32 6.40 25.60
CA ALA A 777 10.19 7.56 25.59
C ALA A 777 11.00 7.56 24.29
N GLN A 778 11.78 6.52 24.02
CA GLN A 778 12.62 6.33 22.83
C GLN A 778 11.91 6.62 21.50
N SER A 779 10.62 6.25 21.39
CA SER A 779 9.80 6.50 20.20
C SER A 779 9.14 7.88 20.14
N LYS A 780 9.05 8.68 21.21
CA LYS A 780 8.34 9.98 21.15
C LYS A 780 9.15 11.10 20.51
N HIS A 781 10.49 11.07 20.61
CA HIS A 781 11.34 12.14 20.05
C HIS A 781 11.42 12.08 18.53
N SER A 782 10.96 10.99 17.92
CA SER A 782 10.95 10.84 16.47
C SER A 782 9.91 11.72 15.77
N ILE A 783 9.11 12.52 16.50
CA ILE A 783 7.90 13.12 15.92
C ILE A 783 7.76 14.66 16.06
N ALA A 784 8.30 15.41 17.05
CA ALA A 784 8.05 16.88 17.02
C ALA A 784 8.86 17.87 17.87
N ASP A 785 9.40 17.56 19.06
CA ASP A 785 9.89 18.63 19.98
C ASP A 785 11.26 18.31 20.63
N PRO A 786 12.26 19.22 20.60
CA PRO A 786 13.51 19.12 21.37
C PRO A 786 13.31 18.87 22.87
N CYS A 787 12.15 19.23 23.44
CA CYS A 787 11.79 18.93 24.83
C CYS A 787 11.59 17.42 25.09
N ASP A 788 11.33 16.61 24.06
CA ASP A 788 11.01 15.19 24.20
C ASP A 788 12.26 14.31 24.34
N VAL A 789 13.40 14.72 23.79
CA VAL A 789 14.69 14.00 23.95
C VAL A 789 15.07 13.88 25.43
N ALA A 790 14.71 14.88 26.24
CA ALA A 790 14.99 14.90 27.66
C ALA A 790 14.37 13.71 28.42
N GLU A 791 13.15 13.28 28.08
CA GLU A 791 12.47 12.16 28.75
C GLU A 791 13.29 10.86 28.59
N TYR A 792 13.82 10.60 27.41
CA TYR A 792 14.64 9.41 27.15
C TYR A 792 16.05 9.50 27.69
N LEU A 793 16.67 10.68 27.67
CA LEU A 793 17.95 10.89 28.35
C LEU A 793 17.86 10.52 29.84
N THR A 794 16.71 10.78 30.50
CA THR A 794 16.54 10.34 31.91
C THR A 794 16.57 8.82 32.09
N TRP A 795 16.20 8.04 31.07
CA TRP A 795 16.28 6.58 31.09
C TRP A 795 17.71 6.08 30.88
N LEU A 796 18.49 6.76 30.04
CA LEU A 796 19.93 6.49 29.90
C LEU A 796 20.67 6.82 31.20
N ASP A 797 20.43 8.02 31.75
CA ASP A 797 21.01 8.46 33.02
C ASP A 797 20.57 7.57 34.20
N LEU A 798 19.34 7.01 34.17
CA LEU A 798 18.89 6.04 35.17
C LEU A 798 19.67 4.72 35.09
N TYR A 799 19.95 4.24 33.88
CA TYR A 799 20.68 2.98 33.68
C TYR A 799 22.13 3.10 34.15
N ASP A 800 22.70 4.31 34.10
CA ASP A 800 24.00 4.63 34.68
C ASP A 800 24.08 4.37 36.21
N GLU A 801 22.95 4.14 36.89
CA GLU A 801 22.91 3.84 38.33
C GLU A 801 22.82 2.32 38.62
N ILE A 802 22.94 1.44 37.61
CA ILE A 802 22.72 -0.01 37.72
C ILE A 802 23.66 -0.71 38.71
N ASP A 803 24.90 -0.23 38.80
CA ASP A 803 25.96 -0.72 39.65
C ASP A 803 26.30 0.21 40.83
N ASP A 804 25.52 1.28 41.03
CA ASP A 804 25.76 2.28 42.09
C ASP A 804 25.89 1.64 43.49
N GLU A 805 26.86 2.13 44.26
CA GLU A 805 27.18 1.67 45.61
C GLU A 805 26.51 2.53 46.70
N ASP A 806 25.75 3.58 46.34
CA ASP A 806 25.03 4.41 47.31
C ASP A 806 24.00 3.59 48.12
N GLY A 807 24.31 3.39 49.40
CA GLY A 807 23.44 2.72 50.38
C GLY A 807 22.25 3.57 50.86
N GLY A 808 22.11 4.81 50.37
CA GLY A 808 20.97 5.67 50.64
C GLY A 808 19.65 5.12 50.10
N MET A 809 18.53 5.52 50.71
CA MET A 809 17.18 5.05 50.31
C MET A 809 16.82 5.43 48.87
N ILE A 810 17.34 6.57 48.37
CA ILE A 810 17.09 7.09 47.02
C ILE A 810 17.99 6.38 45.99
N GLY A 811 19.31 6.30 46.22
CA GLY A 811 20.23 5.54 45.37
C GLY A 811 19.81 4.07 45.22
N GLY A 812 19.50 3.42 46.35
CA GLY A 812 18.98 2.05 46.33
C GLY A 812 17.65 1.87 45.57
N ALA A 813 16.80 2.90 45.48
CA ALA A 813 15.58 2.84 44.68
C ALA A 813 15.86 2.99 43.18
N ARG A 814 16.77 3.89 42.80
CA ARG A 814 17.23 4.07 41.41
C ARG A 814 17.91 2.81 40.88
N LYS A 815 18.83 2.24 41.64
CA LYS A 815 19.48 0.96 41.32
C LYS A 815 18.48 -0.17 41.06
N ARG A 816 17.46 -0.33 41.92
CA ARG A 816 16.39 -1.32 41.70
C ARG A 816 15.60 -1.05 40.42
N LYS A 817 15.39 0.21 40.06
CA LYS A 817 14.71 0.60 38.81
C LYS A 817 15.56 0.26 37.59
N ALA A 818 16.87 0.55 37.63
CA ALA A 818 17.82 0.20 36.58
C ALA A 818 17.93 -1.32 36.36
N ILE A 819 18.06 -2.11 37.44
CA ILE A 819 18.07 -3.59 37.37
C ILE A 819 16.75 -4.14 36.81
N ALA A 820 15.62 -3.52 37.15
CA ALA A 820 14.32 -3.91 36.61
C ALA A 820 14.21 -3.57 35.11
N LEU A 821 14.71 -2.40 34.70
CA LEU A 821 14.78 -2.01 33.28
C LEU A 821 15.60 -3.03 32.48
N ASP A 822 16.84 -3.32 32.91
CA ASP A 822 17.73 -4.30 32.26
C ASP A 822 17.04 -5.65 31.99
N LYS A 823 16.35 -6.19 33.00
CA LYS A 823 15.56 -7.43 32.84
C LYS A 823 14.42 -7.31 31.84
N GLY A 824 13.74 -6.16 31.83
CA GLY A 824 12.62 -5.89 30.93
C GLY A 824 13.05 -5.72 29.47
N MET A 825 14.27 -5.24 29.21
CA MET A 825 14.80 -5.00 27.86
C MET A 825 14.78 -6.24 26.97
N TYR A 826 14.83 -7.43 27.54
CA TYR A 826 14.83 -8.69 26.78
C TYR A 826 13.46 -9.03 26.16
N TYR A 827 12.39 -8.33 26.54
CA TYR A 827 11.02 -8.57 26.08
C TYR A 827 10.50 -7.53 25.09
N ILE A 828 11.25 -6.46 24.85
CA ILE A 828 10.95 -5.47 23.82
C ILE A 828 11.57 -5.88 22.49
N HIS A 829 11.23 -5.16 21.43
CA HIS A 829 11.80 -5.41 20.10
C HIS A 829 13.33 -5.30 20.14
N GLU A 830 14.03 -6.28 19.58
CA GLU A 830 15.48 -6.37 19.71
C GLU A 830 16.21 -5.16 19.08
N HIS A 831 15.70 -4.64 17.97
CA HIS A 831 16.18 -3.37 17.38
C HIS A 831 16.19 -2.20 18.38
N GLU A 832 15.10 -1.99 19.13
CA GLU A 832 14.99 -0.90 20.12
C GLU A 832 15.96 -1.11 21.28
N ARG A 833 16.17 -2.37 21.68
CA ARG A 833 17.17 -2.75 22.68
C ARG A 833 18.59 -2.42 22.22
N ILE A 834 18.95 -2.76 20.98
CA ILE A 834 20.27 -2.38 20.42
C ILE A 834 20.41 -0.87 20.39
N LYS A 835 19.41 -0.15 19.85
CA LYS A 835 19.40 1.32 19.79
C LYS A 835 19.61 1.92 21.19
N PHE A 836 18.98 1.36 22.22
CA PHE A 836 19.19 1.79 23.61
C PHE A 836 20.65 1.66 24.07
N PHE A 837 21.29 0.50 23.85
CA PHE A 837 22.67 0.30 24.29
C PHE A 837 23.68 1.13 23.50
N VAL A 838 23.43 1.38 22.21
CA VAL A 838 24.22 2.33 21.41
C VAL A 838 24.12 3.74 22.01
N ASN A 839 22.91 4.19 22.30
CA ASN A 839 22.67 5.52 22.87
C ASN A 839 23.27 5.64 24.28
N LEU A 840 23.19 4.57 25.08
CA LEU A 840 23.80 4.49 26.40
C LEU A 840 25.33 4.66 26.33
N ALA A 841 25.99 3.97 25.39
CA ALA A 841 27.44 4.09 25.21
C ALA A 841 27.86 5.50 24.77
N LEU A 842 27.07 6.17 23.93
CA LEU A 842 27.32 7.57 23.54
C LEU A 842 27.14 8.55 24.70
N ARG A 843 26.10 8.34 25.53
CA ARG A 843 25.80 9.20 26.67
C ARG A 843 26.79 8.99 27.82
N HIS A 844 27.10 7.73 28.11
CA HIS A 844 27.95 7.27 29.21
C HIS A 844 29.04 6.33 28.67
N PRO A 845 30.19 6.86 28.21
CA PRO A 845 31.26 6.09 27.55
C PRO A 845 31.91 4.98 28.39
N ARG A 846 31.53 4.85 29.67
CA ARG A 846 31.94 3.71 30.51
C ARG A 846 31.26 2.41 30.09
N PHE A 847 30.10 2.49 29.44
CA PHE A 847 29.45 1.35 28.83
C PHE A 847 29.99 1.16 27.42
N THR A 848 30.39 -0.06 27.10
CA THR A 848 30.71 -0.48 25.74
C THR A 848 29.54 -1.28 25.19
N PHE A 849 29.21 -1.10 23.91
CA PHE A 849 28.23 -1.97 23.25
C PHE A 849 28.78 -3.41 23.20
N ASP A 850 28.10 -4.33 23.88
CA ASP A 850 28.49 -5.74 23.96
C ASP A 850 27.23 -6.60 23.97
N GLN A 851 26.77 -7.04 22.79
CA GLN A 851 25.56 -7.84 22.58
C GLN A 851 25.83 -9.05 21.66
N PRO A 852 26.82 -9.92 21.99
CA PRO A 852 27.27 -11.00 21.11
C PRO A 852 26.16 -12.01 20.81
N GLU A 853 25.22 -12.21 21.75
CA GLU A 853 24.11 -13.14 21.54
C GLU A 853 23.16 -12.68 20.43
N SER A 854 23.04 -11.36 20.23
CA SER A 854 22.22 -10.76 19.17
C SER A 854 22.89 -10.92 17.82
N PHE A 855 24.19 -10.63 17.74
CA PHE A 855 24.99 -10.81 16.53
C PHE A 855 25.02 -12.27 16.09
N ASP A 856 25.23 -13.21 17.01
CA ASP A 856 25.23 -14.65 16.73
C ASP A 856 23.88 -15.12 16.14
N ARG A 857 22.75 -14.61 16.66
CA ARG A 857 21.42 -14.92 16.10
C ARG A 857 21.25 -14.35 14.70
N CYS A 858 21.70 -13.12 14.47
CA CYS A 858 21.66 -12.49 13.16
C CYS A 858 22.46 -13.31 12.14
N MET A 859 23.66 -13.76 12.50
CA MET A 859 24.50 -14.59 11.63
C MET A 859 23.92 -15.99 11.38
N LYS A 860 23.35 -16.64 12.41
CA LYS A 860 22.61 -17.90 12.23
C LYS A 860 21.50 -17.75 11.20
N THR A 861 20.71 -16.68 11.32
CA THR A 861 19.62 -16.37 10.41
C THR A 861 20.13 -16.17 8.99
N PHE A 862 21.18 -15.37 8.81
CA PHE A 862 21.81 -15.13 7.52
C PHE A 862 22.26 -16.43 6.84
N PHE A 863 22.95 -17.31 7.56
CA PHE A 863 23.41 -18.58 6.99
C PHE A 863 22.25 -19.56 6.71
N SER A 864 21.21 -19.59 7.55
CA SER A 864 20.01 -20.40 7.31
C SER A 864 19.23 -19.95 6.08
N ILE A 865 19.23 -18.65 5.76
CA ILE A 865 18.53 -18.07 4.61
C ILE A 865 19.32 -18.27 3.32
N ASN A 866 20.64 -18.06 3.38
CA ASN A 866 21.49 -18.05 2.20
C ASN A 866 22.12 -19.40 1.86
N SER A 867 21.95 -20.43 2.70
CA SER A 867 22.51 -21.75 2.37
C SER A 867 21.67 -22.49 1.34
N SER A 868 22.35 -23.05 0.33
CA SER A 868 21.76 -23.99 -0.64
C SER A 868 21.38 -25.34 -0.02
N SER A 869 21.85 -25.64 1.20
CA SER A 869 21.53 -26.88 1.93
C SER A 869 20.42 -26.64 2.96
N ARG A 870 19.45 -27.56 3.05
CA ARG A 870 18.43 -27.59 4.12
C ARG A 870 18.86 -28.44 5.34
N ASP A 871 20.08 -28.98 5.35
CA ASP A 871 20.59 -29.81 6.45
C ASP A 871 21.17 -28.95 7.59
N GLN A 872 20.54 -29.03 8.77
CA GLN A 872 20.95 -28.31 9.97
C GLN A 872 22.40 -28.59 10.36
N VAL A 873 22.91 -29.81 10.14
CA VAL A 873 24.27 -30.18 10.50
C VAL A 873 25.29 -29.40 9.66
N ILE A 874 24.99 -29.21 8.37
CA ILE A 874 25.85 -28.45 7.45
C ILE A 874 25.82 -26.97 7.81
N ILE A 875 24.63 -26.42 8.08
CA ILE A 875 24.47 -25.02 8.49
C ILE A 875 25.18 -24.76 9.82
N ASP A 876 25.02 -25.63 10.81
CA ASP A 876 25.69 -25.52 12.11
C ASP A 876 27.21 -25.61 11.98
N GLU A 877 27.73 -26.49 11.11
CA GLU A 877 29.16 -26.55 10.80
C GLU A 877 29.63 -25.23 10.18
N LEU A 878 28.90 -24.70 9.20
CA LEU A 878 29.25 -23.46 8.51
C LEU A 878 29.26 -22.26 9.46
N ILE A 879 28.27 -22.16 10.36
CA ILE A 879 28.23 -21.15 11.43
C ILE A 879 29.43 -21.32 12.37
N GLN A 880 29.77 -22.55 12.77
CA GLN A 880 30.93 -22.78 13.64
C GLN A 880 32.23 -22.35 12.96
N ARG A 881 32.41 -22.68 11.67
CA ARG A 881 33.59 -22.24 10.89
C ARG A 881 33.63 -20.73 10.72
N PHE A 882 32.49 -20.10 10.53
CA PHE A 882 32.39 -18.64 10.51
C PHE A 882 32.80 -18.03 11.86
N THR A 883 32.34 -18.58 12.98
CA THR A 883 32.75 -18.14 14.33
C THR A 883 34.26 -18.31 14.53
N ASP A 884 34.83 -19.44 14.11
CA ASP A 884 36.27 -19.69 14.16
C ASP A 884 37.02 -18.66 13.30
N TYR A 885 36.50 -18.32 12.12
CA TYR A 885 37.04 -17.28 11.23
C TYR A 885 37.00 -15.89 11.88
N MET A 886 35.85 -15.50 12.43
CA MET A 886 35.68 -14.21 13.11
C MET A 886 36.63 -14.05 14.31
N SER A 887 36.98 -15.15 14.98
CA SER A 887 37.98 -15.17 16.06
C SER A 887 39.44 -15.24 15.60
N GLY A 888 39.69 -15.30 14.27
CA GLY A 888 41.02 -15.43 13.69
C GLY A 888 41.63 -16.83 13.76
N THR A 889 40.85 -17.85 14.15
CA THR A 889 41.31 -19.25 14.27
C THR A 889 41.04 -20.10 13.02
N PHE A 890 40.38 -19.54 12.01
CA PHE A 890 40.16 -20.13 10.69
C PHE A 890 40.58 -19.15 9.59
N ALA A 891 41.16 -19.64 8.48
CA ALA A 891 41.70 -18.76 7.44
C ALA A 891 40.62 -18.28 6.45
N LEU A 892 40.75 -17.04 5.96
CA LEU A 892 39.84 -16.46 4.96
C LEU A 892 39.69 -17.33 3.71
N ALA A 893 40.81 -17.84 3.16
CA ALA A 893 40.80 -18.66 1.95
C ALA A 893 39.97 -19.95 2.13
N ASP A 894 40.07 -20.59 3.30
CA ASP A 894 39.31 -21.79 3.60
C ASP A 894 37.82 -21.47 3.83
N MET A 895 37.52 -20.32 4.44
CA MET A 895 36.14 -19.87 4.64
C MET A 895 35.44 -19.52 3.31
N LEU A 896 36.14 -18.84 2.40
CA LEU A 896 35.61 -18.52 1.06
C LEU A 896 35.31 -19.78 0.24
N VAL A 897 36.11 -20.84 0.40
CA VAL A 897 35.83 -22.14 -0.24
C VAL A 897 34.52 -22.75 0.29
N LEU A 898 34.27 -22.64 1.60
CA LEU A 898 33.02 -23.12 2.20
C LEU A 898 31.83 -22.26 1.76
N MET A 899 31.96 -20.94 1.76
CA MET A 899 30.90 -20.05 1.30
C MET A 899 30.53 -20.32 -0.16
N LYS A 900 31.50 -20.38 -1.09
CA LYS A 900 31.22 -20.66 -2.50
C LYS A 900 30.61 -22.03 -2.76
N LYS A 901 30.80 -22.98 -1.83
CA LYS A 901 30.22 -24.33 -1.94
C LYS A 901 28.75 -24.35 -1.54
N ASP A 902 28.40 -23.65 -0.47
CA ASP A 902 27.11 -23.81 0.21
C ASP A 902 26.24 -22.55 0.21
N ILE A 903 26.74 -21.41 -0.31
CA ILE A 903 26.06 -20.11 -0.39
C ILE A 903 26.23 -19.56 -1.82
N PRO A 904 25.14 -19.16 -2.50
CA PRO A 904 25.20 -18.51 -3.81
C PRO A 904 26.09 -17.27 -3.81
N VAL A 905 26.80 -17.05 -4.91
CA VAL A 905 27.63 -15.84 -5.12
C VAL A 905 26.79 -14.66 -5.58
N PHE A 906 25.78 -14.94 -6.39
CA PHE A 906 24.74 -14.01 -6.82
C PHE A 906 23.49 -14.26 -5.96
N ASP A 907 22.64 -13.24 -5.79
CA ASP A 907 21.39 -13.28 -5.02
C ASP A 907 21.60 -13.55 -3.53
N LEU A 908 22.66 -12.95 -2.98
CA LEU A 908 22.92 -13.01 -1.54
C LEU A 908 21.89 -12.13 -0.82
N ASP A 909 20.98 -12.73 -0.05
CA ASP A 909 20.02 -12.00 0.77
C ASP A 909 20.73 -11.33 1.96
N THR A 910 21.09 -10.06 1.75
CA THR A 910 21.73 -9.16 2.72
C THR A 910 20.71 -8.61 3.73
N GLY A 911 19.41 -8.63 3.42
CA GLY A 911 18.50 -7.58 3.87
C GLY A 911 17.02 -7.90 4.04
N SER A 912 16.53 -9.12 3.86
CA SER A 912 15.08 -9.36 3.86
C SER A 912 14.40 -9.01 5.20
N PRO A 913 13.54 -7.96 5.26
CA PRO A 913 12.92 -7.50 6.50
C PRO A 913 12.02 -8.54 7.16
N LYS A 914 11.51 -9.49 6.35
CA LYS A 914 10.65 -10.57 6.82
C LYS A 914 11.35 -11.52 7.79
N TYR A 915 12.68 -11.70 7.76
CA TYR A 915 13.31 -12.78 8.54
C TYR A 915 14.14 -12.30 9.74
N LYS A 916 14.08 -11.04 10.15
CA LYS A 916 15.07 -10.46 11.07
C LYS A 916 14.46 -9.60 12.18
N MET A 917 14.90 -9.81 13.43
CA MET A 917 14.68 -8.87 14.54
C MET A 917 15.65 -7.69 14.48
N THR A 918 16.83 -7.92 13.90
CA THR A 918 17.98 -7.00 13.73
C THR A 918 18.76 -7.40 12.48
N SER A 919 19.48 -6.48 11.86
CA SER A 919 20.22 -6.73 10.62
C SER A 919 21.73 -6.85 10.83
N ILE A 920 22.43 -7.39 9.83
CA ILE A 920 23.90 -7.48 9.90
C ILE A 920 24.50 -6.08 9.86
N GLY A 921 23.98 -5.17 9.04
CA GLY A 921 24.52 -3.81 8.94
C GLY A 921 24.38 -3.02 10.23
N GLN A 922 23.26 -3.20 10.95
CA GLN A 922 23.09 -2.63 12.29
C GLN A 922 24.20 -3.06 13.26
N HIS A 923 24.63 -4.32 13.20
CA HIS A 923 25.72 -4.84 14.03
C HIS A 923 27.11 -4.50 13.48
N TYR A 924 27.31 -4.51 12.17
CA TYR A 924 28.61 -4.30 11.53
C TYR A 924 29.28 -3.03 12.04
N TRP A 925 28.57 -1.91 12.02
CA TRP A 925 29.09 -0.63 12.49
C TRP A 925 29.36 -0.58 14.00
N LEU A 926 28.86 -1.55 14.77
CA LEU A 926 29.03 -1.67 16.22
C LEU A 926 30.12 -2.67 16.63
N LEU A 927 30.59 -3.50 15.71
CA LEU A 927 31.69 -4.43 15.95
C LEU A 927 33.02 -3.68 16.17
N ASP A 928 33.95 -4.33 16.86
CA ASP A 928 35.34 -3.87 16.90
C ASP A 928 35.98 -3.91 15.49
N LYS A 929 37.01 -3.09 15.28
CA LYS A 929 37.64 -2.91 13.95
C LYS A 929 38.18 -4.22 13.35
N GLU A 930 38.67 -5.13 14.17
CA GLU A 930 39.18 -6.43 13.71
C GLU A 930 38.05 -7.31 13.18
N LYS A 931 36.93 -7.39 13.91
CA LYS A 931 35.74 -8.11 13.43
C LYS A 931 35.06 -7.44 12.24
N GLN A 932 35.05 -6.11 12.16
CA GLN A 932 34.58 -5.38 10.98
C GLN A 932 35.38 -5.80 9.74
N GLU A 933 36.71 -5.83 9.87
CA GLU A 933 37.60 -6.25 8.79
C GLU A 933 37.38 -7.71 8.41
N HIS A 934 37.31 -8.64 9.36
CA HIS A 934 37.02 -10.05 9.07
C HIS A 934 35.69 -10.21 8.33
N LEU A 935 34.60 -9.62 8.85
CA LEU A 935 33.28 -9.75 8.24
C LEU A 935 33.26 -9.22 6.80
N MET A 936 33.76 -8.01 6.58
CA MET A 936 33.74 -7.39 5.24
C MET A 936 34.71 -8.05 4.27
N LYS A 937 35.90 -8.46 4.71
CA LYS A 937 36.81 -9.23 3.85
C LYS A 937 36.16 -10.51 3.34
N LEU A 938 35.41 -11.20 4.19
CA LEU A 938 34.72 -12.40 3.80
C LEU A 938 33.59 -12.12 2.81
N LEU A 939 32.67 -11.21 3.16
CA LEU A 939 31.47 -10.95 2.37
C LEU A 939 31.79 -10.29 1.03
N LEU A 940 32.66 -9.28 1.02
CA LEU A 940 33.01 -8.55 -0.20
C LEU A 940 33.87 -9.37 -1.17
N ASN A 941 34.59 -10.39 -0.72
CA ASN A 941 35.30 -11.33 -1.60
C ASN A 941 34.45 -12.56 -1.98
N HIS A 942 33.26 -12.71 -1.37
CA HIS A 942 32.28 -13.71 -1.76
C HIS A 942 31.32 -13.17 -2.81
N SER A 943 30.73 -11.99 -2.60
CA SER A 943 29.70 -11.37 -3.44
C SER A 943 29.78 -9.83 -3.45
N PRO A 944 29.44 -9.15 -4.57
CA PRO A 944 29.26 -7.70 -4.59
C PRO A 944 28.12 -7.21 -3.69
N ASP A 945 27.11 -8.03 -3.41
CA ASP A 945 25.96 -7.60 -2.57
C ASP A 945 26.37 -7.41 -1.11
N GLY A 946 27.54 -7.94 -0.70
CA GLY A 946 28.12 -7.68 0.61
C GLY A 946 28.31 -6.19 0.92
N PHE A 947 28.38 -5.30 -0.08
CA PHE A 947 28.44 -3.85 0.13
C PHE A 947 27.16 -3.28 0.73
N GLU A 948 26.00 -3.85 0.44
CA GLU A 948 24.70 -3.38 0.96
C GLU A 948 24.65 -3.45 2.49
N ILE A 949 25.32 -4.44 3.08
CA ILE A 949 25.44 -4.58 4.54
C ILE A 949 26.22 -3.41 5.15
N ALA A 950 27.23 -2.90 4.45
CA ALA A 950 28.01 -1.77 4.93
C ALA A 950 27.29 -0.44 4.69
N GLU A 951 26.50 -0.32 3.61
CA GLU A 951 25.64 0.85 3.39
C GLU A 951 24.51 0.96 4.42
N GLU A 952 23.98 -0.18 4.86
CA GLU A 952 22.97 -0.22 5.88
C GLU A 952 23.48 0.44 7.18
N TYR A 953 22.74 1.43 7.69
CA TYR A 953 23.13 2.29 8.82
C TYR A 953 24.41 3.14 8.63
N LEU A 954 24.95 3.27 7.41
CA LEU A 954 26.16 4.06 7.13
C LEU A 954 26.03 5.51 7.61
N ASN A 955 24.91 6.18 7.31
CA ASN A 955 24.67 7.55 7.75
C ASN A 955 24.62 7.66 9.28
N TYR A 956 23.97 6.71 9.96
CA TYR A 956 23.96 6.65 11.43
C TYR A 956 25.36 6.43 12.00
N ALA A 957 26.16 5.56 11.40
CA ALA A 957 27.54 5.32 11.81
C ALA A 957 28.41 6.58 11.66
N TYR A 958 28.21 7.33 10.57
CA TYR A 958 28.91 8.60 10.34
C TYR A 958 28.55 9.63 11.41
N VAL A 959 27.26 9.92 11.64
CA VAL A 959 26.85 10.90 12.65
C VAL A 959 27.27 10.45 14.05
N ARG A 960 27.21 9.14 14.34
CA ARG A 960 27.72 8.59 15.60
C ARG A 960 29.21 8.92 15.81
N SER A 961 30.04 8.79 14.77
CA SER A 961 31.47 9.14 14.83
C SER A 961 31.70 10.63 15.13
N LEU A 962 30.80 11.51 14.70
CA LEU A 962 30.85 12.94 15.03
C LEU A 962 30.56 13.18 16.52
N VAL A 963 29.61 12.43 17.10
CA VAL A 963 29.33 12.50 18.54
C VAL A 963 30.49 11.92 19.36
N GLU A 964 31.03 10.77 18.96
CA GLU A 964 32.19 10.14 19.61
C GLU A 964 33.43 11.06 19.59
N SER A 965 33.63 11.80 18.49
CA SER A 965 34.70 12.80 18.35
C SER A 965 34.37 14.17 18.96
N LYS A 966 33.19 14.32 19.61
CA LYS A 966 32.69 15.55 20.25
C LYS A 966 32.48 16.73 19.30
N GLN A 967 32.28 16.46 18.02
CA GLN A 967 31.93 17.47 17.02
C GLN A 967 30.43 17.78 17.04
N GLU A 968 29.61 16.79 17.42
CA GLU A 968 28.16 16.92 17.58
C GLU A 968 27.73 16.42 18.97
N ARG A 969 26.53 16.78 19.42
CA ARG A 969 26.00 16.32 20.71
C ARG A 969 25.10 15.10 20.52
N ILE A 970 24.94 14.31 21.57
CA ILE A 970 24.04 13.15 21.54
C ILE A 970 22.59 13.57 21.26
N GLU A 971 22.16 14.73 21.74
CA GLU A 971 20.83 15.26 21.46
C GLU A 971 20.62 15.49 19.95
N ASP A 972 21.65 15.94 19.25
CA ASP A 972 21.60 16.18 17.80
C ASP A 972 21.57 14.85 17.02
N TYR A 973 22.26 13.81 17.51
CA TYR A 973 22.17 12.43 16.99
C TYR A 973 20.83 11.76 17.27
N LEU A 974 20.21 12.02 18.42
CA LEU A 974 18.87 11.49 18.72
C LEU A 974 17.79 12.16 17.87
N ALA A 975 18.00 13.41 17.45
CA ALA A 975 17.14 14.13 16.50
C ALA A 975 17.43 13.80 15.03
N PHE A 976 18.54 13.09 14.74
CA PHE A 976 18.93 12.70 13.40
C PHE A 976 18.04 11.58 12.81
N SER A 977 17.39 10.77 13.65
CA SER A 977 16.77 9.52 13.20
C SER A 977 15.52 9.67 12.32
N ASP A 978 14.95 10.87 12.16
CA ASP A 978 13.58 11.05 11.64
C ASP A 978 13.43 12.28 10.73
N GLU A 979 14.41 12.56 9.84
CA GLU A 979 14.38 13.64 8.84
C GLU A 979 14.28 15.08 9.41
N MET A 980 14.16 15.25 10.73
CA MET A 980 13.97 16.56 11.38
C MET A 980 15.23 17.42 11.44
N ASN A 981 16.43 16.80 11.39
CA ASN A 981 17.70 17.52 11.37
C ASN A 981 18.32 17.47 9.98
N SER A 982 17.68 18.17 9.04
CA SER A 982 18.10 18.23 7.63
C SER A 982 19.60 18.52 7.50
N ARG A 983 20.17 19.39 8.35
CA ARG A 983 21.61 19.68 8.36
C ARG A 983 22.48 18.42 8.55
N LEU A 984 22.16 17.56 9.53
CA LEU A 984 22.95 16.35 9.78
C LEU A 984 22.70 15.28 8.70
N MET A 985 21.50 15.24 8.14
CA MET A 985 21.18 14.38 6.99
C MET A 985 21.99 14.78 5.77
N ASP A 986 21.92 16.04 5.36
CA ASP A 986 22.70 16.60 4.25
C ASP A 986 24.21 16.33 4.46
N LEU A 987 24.70 16.55 5.68
CA LEU A 987 26.11 16.29 6.02
C LEU A 987 26.47 14.81 5.92
N ALA A 988 25.58 13.91 6.38
CA ALA A 988 25.80 12.47 6.33
C ALA A 988 25.74 11.95 4.88
N GLU A 989 24.75 12.37 4.08
CA GLU A 989 24.64 12.01 2.67
C GLU A 989 25.88 12.45 1.88
N GLU A 990 26.45 13.61 2.19
CA GLU A 990 27.67 14.10 1.54
C GLU A 990 28.93 13.34 1.97
N ASN A 991 29.06 12.98 3.26
CA ASN A 991 30.35 12.53 3.82
C ASN A 991 30.41 11.05 4.17
N ALA A 992 29.29 10.39 4.43
CA ALA A 992 29.27 8.98 4.78
C ALA A 992 29.74 8.07 3.62
N PRO A 993 29.44 8.35 2.32
CA PRO A 993 30.04 7.63 1.20
C PRO A 993 31.56 7.63 1.21
N ARG A 994 32.18 8.75 1.60
CA ARG A 994 33.64 8.84 1.75
C ARG A 994 34.15 8.00 2.91
N MET A 995 33.48 8.06 4.05
CA MET A 995 33.80 7.22 5.21
C MET A 995 33.73 5.72 4.87
N LEU A 996 32.77 5.31 4.04
CA LEU A 996 32.66 3.93 3.56
C LEU A 996 33.91 3.52 2.76
N LEU A 997 34.29 4.32 1.76
CA LEU A 997 35.48 4.04 0.94
C LEU A 997 36.75 3.97 1.80
N GLU A 998 36.96 4.93 2.69
CA GLU A 998 38.13 4.98 3.57
C GLU A 998 38.24 3.75 4.48
N ASN A 999 37.10 3.20 4.93
CA ASN A 999 37.06 2.02 5.78
C ASN A 999 37.26 0.71 4.99
N LEU A 1000 36.71 0.61 3.78
CA LEU A 1000 36.65 -0.66 3.03
C LEU A 1000 37.76 -0.85 2.00
N LEU A 1001 38.27 0.21 1.38
CA LEU A 1001 39.36 0.11 0.39
C LEU A 1001 40.62 -0.63 0.90
N PRO A 1002 41.02 -0.51 2.18
CA PRO A 1002 42.16 -1.26 2.71
C PRO A 1002 41.97 -2.79 2.76
N PHE A 1003 40.76 -3.32 2.54
CA PHE A 1003 40.46 -4.74 2.75
C PHE A 1003 40.87 -5.68 1.60
N GLU A 1004 41.57 -5.19 0.57
CA GLU A 1004 42.03 -6.00 -0.59
C GLU A 1004 40.90 -6.79 -1.27
N THR A 1005 39.76 -6.13 -1.51
CA THR A 1005 38.57 -6.68 -2.17
C THR A 1005 38.72 -6.75 -3.71
N ASP A 1006 38.03 -7.70 -4.36
CA ASP A 1006 37.93 -7.78 -5.82
C ASP A 1006 37.42 -6.45 -6.44
N THR A 1007 38.21 -5.89 -7.36
CA THR A 1007 37.89 -4.63 -8.05
C THR A 1007 36.62 -4.74 -8.91
N ASN A 1008 36.27 -5.94 -9.40
CA ASN A 1008 35.03 -6.14 -10.16
C ASN A 1008 33.81 -5.95 -9.25
N HIS A 1009 33.86 -6.43 -8.01
CA HIS A 1009 32.78 -6.24 -7.05
C HIS A 1009 32.62 -4.75 -6.70
N TRP A 1010 33.73 -4.03 -6.52
CA TRP A 1010 33.73 -2.58 -6.35
C TRP A 1010 33.09 -1.84 -7.53
N LEU A 1011 33.45 -2.18 -8.76
CA LEU A 1011 32.89 -1.54 -9.94
C LEU A 1011 31.38 -1.83 -10.08
N SER A 1012 30.95 -3.07 -9.83
CA SER A 1012 29.52 -3.42 -9.80
C SER A 1012 28.75 -2.59 -8.79
N PHE A 1013 29.31 -2.40 -7.59
CA PHE A 1013 28.70 -1.62 -6.52
C PHE A 1013 28.65 -0.12 -6.83
N LEU A 1014 29.79 0.49 -7.13
CA LEU A 1014 29.88 1.95 -7.32
C LEU A 1014 29.07 2.45 -8.52
N LEU A 1015 28.90 1.62 -9.56
CA LEU A 1015 28.08 1.95 -10.72
C LEU A 1015 26.57 1.90 -10.43
N ARG A 1016 26.11 1.38 -9.28
CA ARG A 1016 24.70 1.48 -8.88
C ARG A 1016 24.32 2.94 -8.58
N TYR A 1017 25.21 3.69 -7.95
CA TYR A 1017 24.96 5.03 -7.41
C TYR A 1017 25.57 6.16 -8.27
N GLU A 1018 24.89 6.53 -9.33
CA GLU A 1018 25.41 7.49 -10.30
C GLU A 1018 25.41 8.95 -9.85
N ASP A 1019 24.67 9.31 -8.80
CA ASP A 1019 24.59 10.70 -8.33
C ASP A 1019 25.64 11.06 -7.26
N ILE A 1020 26.43 10.09 -6.79
CA ILE A 1020 27.40 10.30 -5.71
C ILE A 1020 28.80 10.55 -6.29
N GLU A 1021 29.24 11.81 -6.28
CA GLU A 1021 30.51 12.27 -6.86
C GLU A 1021 31.73 11.48 -6.36
N VAL A 1022 31.79 11.19 -5.05
CA VAL A 1022 32.91 10.45 -4.44
C VAL A 1022 33.03 9.01 -4.98
N TYR A 1023 31.91 8.37 -5.35
CA TYR A 1023 31.93 7.04 -5.96
C TYR A 1023 32.37 7.11 -7.42
N GLN A 1024 31.94 8.12 -8.16
CA GLN A 1024 32.42 8.36 -9.53
C GLN A 1024 33.94 8.56 -9.57
N ASP A 1025 34.48 9.37 -8.66
CA ASP A 1025 35.93 9.60 -8.52
C ASP A 1025 36.70 8.28 -8.29
N GLN A 1026 36.15 7.40 -7.45
CA GLN A 1026 36.76 6.10 -7.18
C GLN A 1026 36.68 5.15 -8.39
N VAL A 1027 35.58 5.17 -9.15
CA VAL A 1027 35.48 4.42 -10.43
C VAL A 1027 36.53 4.92 -11.42
N VAL A 1028 36.71 6.24 -11.55
CA VAL A 1028 37.74 6.85 -12.40
C VAL A 1028 39.14 6.36 -12.00
N GLU A 1029 39.43 6.26 -10.71
CA GLU A 1029 40.71 5.74 -10.22
C GLU A 1029 40.90 4.25 -10.54
N PHE A 1030 39.87 3.41 -10.40
CA PHE A 1030 39.95 2.01 -10.84
C PHE A 1030 40.15 1.86 -12.35
N ILE A 1031 39.54 2.74 -13.15
CA ILE A 1031 39.77 2.77 -14.61
C ILE A 1031 41.24 3.11 -14.91
N LYS A 1032 41.80 4.13 -14.23
CA LYS A 1032 43.23 4.52 -14.36
C LYS A 1032 44.17 3.38 -13.95
N GLN A 1033 43.78 2.56 -12.99
CA GLN A 1033 44.51 1.37 -12.55
C GLN A 1033 44.34 0.15 -13.49
N GLY A 1034 43.51 0.27 -14.54
CA GLY A 1034 43.37 -0.75 -15.58
C GLY A 1034 42.33 -1.82 -15.28
N ALA A 1035 41.30 -1.52 -14.47
CA ALA A 1035 40.27 -2.50 -14.09
C ALA A 1035 39.31 -2.88 -15.24
N LEU A 1036 39.07 -1.98 -16.21
CA LEU A 1036 38.04 -2.17 -17.25
C LEU A 1036 38.15 -3.48 -18.04
N PRO A 1037 39.32 -3.91 -18.56
CA PRO A 1037 39.40 -5.11 -19.38
C PRO A 1037 38.95 -6.40 -18.65
N ALA A 1038 39.11 -6.44 -17.32
CA ALA A 1038 38.67 -7.58 -16.50
C ALA A 1038 37.19 -7.49 -16.11
N PHE A 1039 36.65 -6.27 -16.01
CA PHE A 1039 35.27 -6.01 -15.62
C PHE A 1039 34.28 -6.18 -16.79
N LEU A 1040 34.60 -5.62 -17.96
CA LEU A 1040 33.68 -5.53 -19.10
C LEU A 1040 33.02 -6.87 -19.50
N PRO A 1041 33.75 -8.01 -19.57
CA PRO A 1041 33.15 -9.29 -19.96
C PRO A 1041 32.03 -9.78 -19.05
N ASN A 1042 32.01 -9.35 -17.78
CA ASN A 1042 31.06 -9.78 -16.76
C ASN A 1042 30.07 -8.68 -16.35
N SER A 1043 30.11 -7.52 -17.02
CA SER A 1043 29.28 -6.36 -16.69
C SER A 1043 27.99 -6.31 -17.52
N GLY A 1044 26.89 -5.84 -16.93
CA GLY A 1044 25.60 -5.66 -17.62
C GLY A 1044 25.58 -4.46 -18.59
N VAL A 1045 24.61 -4.42 -19.51
CA VAL A 1045 24.48 -3.32 -20.50
C VAL A 1045 24.38 -1.96 -19.82
N LYS A 1046 23.57 -1.85 -18.76
CA LYS A 1046 23.38 -0.64 -17.97
C LYS A 1046 24.68 -0.15 -17.34
N GLN A 1047 25.44 -1.05 -16.72
CA GLN A 1047 26.76 -0.74 -16.17
C GLN A 1047 27.74 -0.24 -17.25
N ARG A 1048 27.73 -0.86 -18.43
CA ARG A 1048 28.57 -0.41 -19.57
C ARG A 1048 28.14 0.96 -20.11
N ILE A 1049 26.84 1.24 -20.20
CA ILE A 1049 26.34 2.58 -20.56
C ILE A 1049 26.79 3.62 -19.54
N LYS A 1050 26.63 3.33 -18.24
CA LYS A 1050 27.08 4.22 -17.15
C LYS A 1050 28.58 4.50 -17.23
N LEU A 1051 29.39 3.48 -17.53
CA LEU A 1051 30.83 3.65 -17.78
C LEU A 1051 31.11 4.55 -19.00
N VAL A 1052 30.41 4.38 -20.12
CA VAL A 1052 30.57 5.25 -21.30
C VAL A 1052 30.23 6.70 -20.97
N VAL A 1053 29.12 6.94 -20.29
CA VAL A 1053 28.69 8.28 -19.86
C VAL A 1053 29.72 8.90 -18.91
N LEU A 1054 30.19 8.15 -17.91
CA LEU A 1054 31.21 8.62 -16.98
C LEU A 1054 32.52 8.93 -17.70
N ILE A 1055 33.02 8.04 -18.55
CA ILE A 1055 34.27 8.26 -19.31
C ILE A 1055 34.15 9.49 -20.21
N LYS A 1056 33.00 9.74 -20.85
CA LYS A 1056 32.76 10.96 -21.66
C LYS A 1056 32.85 12.25 -20.84
N LYS A 1057 32.55 12.22 -19.53
CA LYS A 1057 32.67 13.39 -18.64
C LYS A 1057 34.13 13.70 -18.27
N HIS A 1058 35.05 12.73 -18.37
CA HIS A 1058 36.45 12.87 -17.97
C HIS A 1058 37.39 12.80 -19.17
N GLU A 1059 37.88 13.96 -19.64
CA GLU A 1059 38.75 14.04 -20.82
C GLU A 1059 39.98 13.12 -20.74
N GLU A 1060 40.53 12.91 -19.55
CA GLU A 1060 41.69 12.04 -19.35
C GLU A 1060 41.41 10.55 -19.57
N LEU A 1061 40.14 10.14 -19.55
CA LEU A 1061 39.71 8.76 -19.79
C LEU A 1061 39.28 8.50 -21.24
N ALA A 1062 39.27 9.52 -22.11
CA ALA A 1062 38.73 9.40 -23.47
C ALA A 1062 39.32 8.24 -24.29
N SER A 1063 40.57 7.83 -24.03
CA SER A 1063 41.19 6.68 -24.71
C SER A 1063 40.51 5.33 -24.40
N TYR A 1064 39.81 5.21 -23.27
CA TYR A 1064 39.12 3.98 -22.87
C TYR A 1064 37.78 3.79 -23.60
N LEU A 1065 37.23 4.84 -24.23
CA LEU A 1065 36.03 4.73 -25.08
C LEU A 1065 36.22 3.74 -26.24
N ALA A 1066 37.45 3.55 -26.71
CA ALA A 1066 37.78 2.57 -27.74
C ALA A 1066 37.44 1.12 -27.34
N LEU A 1067 37.36 0.81 -26.04
CA LEU A 1067 36.98 -0.52 -25.55
C LEU A 1067 35.50 -0.84 -25.81
N PHE A 1068 34.66 0.17 -26.05
CA PHE A 1068 33.22 0.02 -26.30
C PHE A 1068 32.86 0.13 -27.79
N ALA A 1069 33.83 0.43 -28.66
CA ALA A 1069 33.58 0.65 -30.10
C ALA A 1069 32.96 -0.58 -30.78
N ASP A 1070 33.37 -1.77 -30.34
CA ASP A 1070 32.89 -3.07 -30.82
C ASP A 1070 31.99 -3.78 -29.79
N ASP A 1071 31.37 -3.05 -28.85
CA ASP A 1071 30.41 -3.64 -27.88
C ASP A 1071 29.29 -4.33 -28.63
N GLN A 1072 28.76 -5.46 -28.12
CA GLN A 1072 27.71 -6.23 -28.80
C GLN A 1072 26.34 -5.54 -28.74
N SER A 1073 26.06 -4.74 -27.70
CA SER A 1073 24.78 -4.04 -27.55
C SER A 1073 24.76 -2.74 -28.37
N ARG A 1074 23.74 -2.58 -29.23
CA ARG A 1074 23.53 -1.32 -29.95
C ARG A 1074 23.31 -0.14 -29.00
N LYS A 1075 22.69 -0.35 -27.84
CA LYS A 1075 22.47 0.73 -26.86
C LYS A 1075 23.80 1.33 -26.37
N VAL A 1076 24.76 0.49 -26.00
CA VAL A 1076 26.10 0.94 -25.60
C VAL A 1076 26.77 1.73 -26.73
N ARG A 1077 26.71 1.22 -27.97
CA ARG A 1077 27.28 1.90 -29.15
C ARG A 1077 26.57 3.22 -29.47
N ALA A 1078 25.27 3.33 -29.23
CA ALA A 1078 24.52 4.57 -29.41
C ALA A 1078 24.96 5.64 -28.41
N TYR A 1079 25.14 5.27 -27.14
CA TYR A 1079 25.70 6.16 -26.12
C TYR A 1079 27.16 6.52 -26.34
N LEU A 1080 27.91 5.75 -27.13
CA LEU A 1080 29.29 6.06 -27.53
C LEU A 1080 29.34 7.16 -28.60
N ASN A 1081 28.39 7.15 -29.55
CA ASN A 1081 28.26 8.18 -30.59
C ASN A 1081 27.61 9.45 -30.05
#